data_AF-A0A1Y2TRB5-F1
#
_entry.id   AF-A0A1Y2TRB5-F1
#
_cell.length_a   1.000
_cell.length_b   1.000
_cell.length_c   1.000
_cell.angle_alpha   90.00
_cell.angle_beta   90.00
_cell.angle_gamma   90.00
#
_symmetry.space_group_name_H-M   'P 1'
#
loop_
_entity.id
_entity.type
_entity.pdbx_description
1 polymer ?
#
loop_
_entity_poly.entity_id
_entity_poly.type
_entity_poly.pdbx_seq_one_letter_code
_entity_poly.pdbx_strand_id
1 'polypeptide(L)'
;MSDWKYDAFLHTFSILVDLFFREVHPRGAWRIPRTGPILFVAAPHANQFVDGLVLQRTLKNEANRRVGLLIAEKSVHGFIGWGSRQTGSVPVGRAQDKAKPASGLIYLPNPIDDPTLIRGVGTNFEKEAEVGGMIFLPSAKGITGSSVDIAQIIGPEEIRIKRPLKGKLPMEQLTGRDDIDEKGNFINKEFKGIKDGYPGTKFKIAPHIDQTEVYKAVFNRLRSGGCIGIFPEGGSHDRTELLPLKAGVAIMALGTLAEDPDCGLQIVPVGMNYFHAHKFRSRAVIEFGAPFQIPRELVEKYKNNERRDAIGQTLDMVHQALSAVTVSAPDYDTLMCIQAARRLYNTGKKLPLPMVVELNRRLAVGFSKYKDDPRIIDLMNDVKDYNNQLRYLNIKDHQVNYATMDLPTVIFTLLYRVAKLLVLSIGVIPGLVLFAPVFIASKIISHRKAKEALAASSVKIQGRDVMATWKLLVAMAFAPILYNFYSIILAVKVYQDHLWGYVPEWVPYWLVFIGGWIVFPAITFAALRFGEVGMDILKSLRPLVLCISPTSSNSLHKLRERRAELSEKVVKVINDLGPDMYEDFEHTRLISDPTRADGALSSPKEAGISDKTPPESPHLSRKNTTKSSQAMPRNESFSNIGAIGMFATRPPSRSRSRSSSSGGGFGSGGFPVSGFTALDTKEGFNEASNKIRAAMRQRGQLRRRKSGREKMAAAGLMSIFGGARRVLTGSARASELFPQTRPDVDGEACKHDCDSCTVKYPRHFKVEETHPLYGNIKPWSTHVLVATSKSDWSRHVEDERGSVMEAFGHASKPSNGRLMLSASNMPTPNNRPDYNQPTTILVLPAFTIIENVTPPAVPSLINKYISRAPTTSDPLDPVSLPKTIPSSRSAVGDMVARPCPHRVVVLLCSHRTRDARCGQSAPLIKKELERHLRPLGLDRDLDDERPGGVGIYFVNHVGGHKYSANMLVYRRPDAFGIDTVQRAKLPPGQEPQLVKPVDEEGQGEGEGAEKRDVGAAQCIWLARVRPEDCENIVRYTILQGKVVKADKQLRGGFDRAKGVMSW
;
A
#
# COMPACT_ATOMS: atom_id res chain seq x y z
N MET A 1 -14.77 19.13 -29.48
CA MET A 1 -13.32 18.93 -29.76
C MET A 1 -13.22 18.48 -31.21
N SER A 2 -12.32 19.05 -32.01
CA SER A 2 -12.08 18.53 -33.36
C SER A 2 -11.00 17.47 -33.32
N ASP A 3 -11.32 16.26 -33.77
CA ASP A 3 -10.41 15.11 -33.75
C ASP A 3 -9.11 15.36 -34.53
N TRP A 4 -9.20 16.04 -35.67
CA TRP A 4 -8.01 16.36 -36.47
C TRP A 4 -7.10 17.38 -35.77
N LYS A 5 -7.67 18.35 -35.04
CA LYS A 5 -6.88 19.34 -34.28
C LYS A 5 -6.13 18.67 -33.12
N TYR A 6 -6.80 17.74 -32.44
CA TYR A 6 -6.19 16.94 -31.38
C TYR A 6 -5.03 16.10 -31.92
N ASP A 7 -5.28 15.35 -33.00
CA ASP A 7 -4.30 14.42 -33.57
C ASP A 7 -3.10 15.19 -34.18
N ALA A 8 -3.33 16.31 -34.87
CA ALA A 8 -2.27 17.16 -35.41
C ALA A 8 -1.41 17.80 -34.30
N PHE A 9 -2.04 18.34 -33.26
CA PHE A 9 -1.31 18.89 -32.10
C PHE A 9 -0.48 17.79 -31.43
N LEU A 10 -1.09 16.63 -31.15
CA LEU A 10 -0.40 15.54 -30.47
C LEU A 10 0.75 14.98 -31.32
N HIS A 11 0.60 14.89 -32.64
CA HIS A 11 1.66 14.45 -33.55
C HIS A 11 2.87 15.39 -33.49
N THR A 12 2.66 16.70 -33.64
CA THR A 12 3.74 17.70 -33.58
C THR A 12 4.48 17.66 -32.25
N PHE A 13 3.75 17.58 -31.14
CA PHE A 13 4.36 17.53 -29.81
C PHE A 13 4.93 16.16 -29.45
N SER A 14 4.51 15.09 -30.12
CA SER A 14 5.13 13.76 -29.97
C SER A 14 6.58 13.76 -30.42
N ILE A 15 6.93 14.55 -31.45
CA ILE A 15 8.32 14.74 -31.89
C ILE A 15 9.16 15.34 -30.75
N LEU A 16 8.62 16.34 -30.03
CA LEU A 16 9.30 16.94 -28.88
C LEU A 16 9.50 15.93 -27.74
N VAL A 17 8.50 15.08 -27.48
CA VAL A 17 8.62 13.98 -26.50
C VAL A 17 9.68 12.97 -26.93
N ASP A 18 9.77 12.62 -28.22
CA ASP A 18 10.80 11.71 -28.75
C ASP A 18 12.20 12.30 -28.76
N LEU A 19 12.32 13.62 -28.90
CA LEU A 19 13.59 14.32 -28.74
C LEU A 19 14.00 14.30 -27.25
N PHE A 20 13.07 14.59 -26.35
CA PHE A 20 13.35 14.69 -24.91
C PHE A 20 13.55 13.36 -24.21
N PHE A 21 12.73 12.34 -24.48
CA PHE A 21 12.84 11.01 -23.91
C PHE A 21 13.46 10.06 -24.91
N ARG A 22 14.44 9.26 -24.44
CA ARG A 22 15.05 8.22 -25.26
C ARG A 22 14.04 7.17 -25.70
N GLU A 23 13.14 6.83 -24.79
CA GLU A 23 12.13 5.81 -24.98
C GLU A 23 11.01 6.02 -23.95
N VAL A 24 9.77 5.85 -24.40
CA VAL A 24 8.57 5.80 -23.55
C VAL A 24 7.90 4.46 -23.79
N HIS A 25 7.97 3.56 -22.82
CA HIS A 25 7.45 2.19 -22.97
C HIS A 25 6.09 2.04 -22.25
N PRO A 26 5.00 1.69 -22.96
CA PRO A 26 3.73 1.34 -22.33
C PRO A 26 3.72 -0.09 -21.78
N ARG A 27 3.08 -0.29 -20.63
CA ARG A 27 2.85 -1.59 -19.97
C ARG A 27 1.38 -1.73 -19.66
N GLY A 28 0.80 -2.90 -19.90
CA GLY A 28 -0.62 -3.13 -19.62
C GLY A 28 -1.59 -2.40 -20.54
N ALA A 29 -1.12 -1.79 -21.64
CA ALA A 29 -1.99 -1.03 -22.54
C ALA A 29 -3.11 -1.85 -23.20
N TRP A 30 -2.94 -3.18 -23.28
CA TRP A 30 -3.99 -4.12 -23.72
C TRP A 30 -5.19 -4.18 -22.77
N ARG A 31 -5.03 -3.76 -21.51
CA ARG A 31 -6.11 -3.69 -20.50
C ARG A 31 -7.02 -2.48 -20.70
N ILE A 32 -6.63 -1.54 -21.56
CA ILE A 32 -7.41 -0.32 -21.80
C ILE A 32 -8.63 -0.68 -22.65
N PRO A 33 -9.85 -0.39 -22.16
CA PRO A 33 -11.06 -0.56 -22.97
C PRO A 33 -10.99 0.30 -24.24
N ARG A 34 -11.37 -0.29 -25.38
CA ARG A 34 -11.33 0.38 -26.69
C ARG A 34 -12.55 1.30 -26.90
N THR A 35 -13.66 1.00 -26.24
CA THR A 35 -14.94 1.71 -26.32
C THR A 35 -15.46 2.03 -24.91
N GLY A 36 -16.46 2.92 -24.84
CA GLY A 36 -17.08 3.32 -23.58
C GLY A 36 -16.34 4.42 -22.81
N PRO A 37 -16.97 5.02 -21.79
CA PRO A 37 -16.38 6.09 -21.01
C PRO A 37 -15.28 5.62 -20.07
N ILE A 38 -14.16 6.36 -20.06
CA ILE A 38 -13.01 6.04 -19.23
C ILE A 38 -12.53 7.26 -18.47
N LEU A 39 -12.36 7.10 -17.16
CA LEU A 39 -11.65 8.02 -16.29
C LEU A 39 -10.25 7.46 -16.00
N PHE A 40 -9.23 8.01 -16.67
CA PHE A 40 -7.83 7.71 -16.40
C PHE A 40 -7.37 8.46 -15.16
N VAL A 41 -6.83 7.74 -14.19
CA VAL A 41 -6.28 8.32 -12.97
C VAL A 41 -4.79 8.04 -12.98
N ALA A 42 -3.97 9.09 -13.08
CA ALA A 42 -2.52 8.95 -13.26
C ALA A 42 -1.71 9.47 -12.07
N ALA A 43 -0.69 8.74 -11.66
CA ALA A 43 0.25 9.14 -10.61
C ALA A 43 1.57 8.33 -10.69
N PRO A 44 2.68 8.76 -10.06
CA PRO A 44 2.90 10.08 -9.46
C PRO A 44 3.04 11.19 -10.53
N HIS A 45 2.67 12.42 -10.19
CA HIS A 45 2.75 13.55 -11.10
C HIS A 45 4.14 14.24 -11.04
N ALA A 46 5.12 13.63 -11.69
CA ALA A 46 6.52 14.07 -11.64
C ALA A 46 6.81 15.32 -12.48
N ASN A 47 6.10 15.58 -13.58
CA ASN A 47 6.27 16.78 -14.40
C ASN A 47 4.95 17.50 -14.67
N GLN A 48 4.95 18.83 -14.58
CA GLN A 48 3.73 19.63 -14.63
C GLN A 48 2.91 19.49 -15.93
N PHE A 49 3.55 19.40 -17.10
CA PHE A 49 2.85 19.33 -18.40
C PHE A 49 3.28 18.14 -19.27
N VAL A 50 4.52 17.69 -19.10
CA VAL A 50 5.10 16.60 -19.88
C VAL A 50 4.38 15.28 -19.60
N ASP A 51 3.98 15.04 -18.35
CA ASP A 51 3.23 13.83 -17.96
C ASP A 51 1.92 13.70 -18.74
N GLY A 52 1.19 14.81 -18.88
CA GLY A 52 -0.07 14.85 -19.62
C GLY A 52 0.10 14.53 -21.10
N LEU A 53 1.11 15.13 -21.73
CA LEU A 53 1.42 14.90 -23.14
C LEU A 53 1.88 13.46 -23.40
N VAL A 54 2.72 12.91 -22.51
CA VAL A 54 3.20 11.53 -22.56
C VAL A 54 2.02 10.56 -22.44
N LEU A 55 1.10 10.79 -21.49
CA LEU A 55 -0.10 9.97 -21.31
C LEU A 55 -1.03 10.04 -22.53
N GLN A 56 -1.32 11.24 -23.03
CA GLN A 56 -2.17 11.45 -24.23
C GLN A 56 -1.61 10.72 -25.44
N ARG A 57 -0.31 10.85 -25.68
CA ARG A 57 0.40 10.17 -26.77
C ARG A 57 0.29 8.66 -26.67
N THR A 58 0.59 8.11 -25.50
CA THR A 58 0.56 6.66 -25.31
C THR A 58 -0.85 6.09 -25.47
N LEU A 59 -1.88 6.77 -24.97
CA LEU A 59 -3.28 6.35 -25.14
C LEU A 59 -3.72 6.41 -26.61
N LYS A 60 -3.26 7.43 -27.36
CA LYS A 60 -3.55 7.52 -28.79
C LYS A 60 -2.85 6.41 -29.59
N ASN A 61 -1.58 6.14 -29.31
CA ASN A 61 -0.82 5.14 -30.07
C ASN A 61 -1.24 3.70 -29.76
N GLU A 62 -1.44 3.37 -28.49
CA GLU A 62 -1.71 1.98 -28.07
C GLU A 62 -3.19 1.65 -28.09
N ALA A 63 -4.03 2.57 -27.62
CA ALA A 63 -5.46 2.35 -27.41
C ALA A 63 -6.35 3.03 -28.48
N ASN A 64 -5.79 3.92 -29.32
CA ASN A 64 -6.52 4.84 -30.19
C ASN A 64 -7.59 5.67 -29.45
N ARG A 65 -7.34 6.00 -28.17
CA ARG A 65 -8.24 6.78 -27.32
C ARG A 65 -7.74 8.23 -27.21
N ARG A 66 -8.65 9.21 -27.34
CA ARG A 66 -8.34 10.63 -27.16
C ARG A 66 -8.78 11.08 -25.77
N VAL A 67 -7.83 11.46 -24.92
CA VAL A 67 -8.09 11.87 -23.54
C VAL A 67 -7.99 13.39 -23.37
N GLY A 68 -9.02 13.98 -22.75
CA GLY A 68 -8.99 15.36 -22.28
C GLY A 68 -8.49 15.41 -20.83
N LEU A 69 -7.50 16.24 -20.53
CA LEU A 69 -6.92 16.34 -19.19
C LEU A 69 -7.53 17.50 -18.42
N LEU A 70 -7.61 17.36 -17.10
CA LEU A 70 -7.95 18.48 -16.20
C LEU A 70 -6.71 19.32 -15.95
N ILE A 71 -6.78 20.61 -16.28
CA ILE A 71 -5.68 21.56 -16.15
C ILE A 71 -6.06 22.70 -15.20
N ALA A 72 -5.12 23.19 -14.39
CA ALA A 72 -5.38 24.34 -13.53
C ALA A 72 -5.69 25.58 -14.37
N GLU A 73 -6.77 26.31 -14.06
CA GLU A 73 -7.22 27.51 -14.80
C GLU A 73 -6.10 28.56 -14.89
N LYS A 74 -5.30 28.72 -13.82
CA LYS A 74 -4.15 29.61 -13.82
C LYS A 74 -3.08 29.26 -14.86
N SER A 75 -3.09 28.07 -15.45
CA SER A 75 -2.15 27.65 -16.49
C SER A 75 -2.75 27.78 -17.90
N VAL A 76 -4.02 28.17 -18.01
CA VAL A 76 -4.74 28.31 -19.28
C VAL A 76 -4.58 29.73 -19.83
N HIS A 77 -3.32 30.17 -19.95
CA HIS A 77 -2.96 31.43 -20.59
C HIS A 77 -1.75 31.23 -21.51
N GLY A 78 -1.57 32.16 -22.45
CA GLY A 78 -0.49 32.09 -23.45
C GLY A 78 -0.50 30.79 -24.25
N PHE A 79 0.70 30.27 -24.54
CA PHE A 79 0.89 29.06 -25.34
C PHE A 79 0.27 27.80 -24.73
N ILE A 80 0.34 27.65 -23.40
CA ILE A 80 -0.21 26.49 -22.69
C ILE A 80 -1.75 26.51 -22.79
N GLY A 81 -2.37 27.69 -22.69
CA GLY A 81 -3.80 27.86 -22.90
C GLY A 81 -4.25 27.57 -24.33
N TRP A 82 -3.45 27.90 -25.34
CA TRP A 82 -3.73 27.52 -26.72
C TRP A 82 -3.66 25.99 -26.90
N GLY A 83 -2.62 25.32 -26.39
CA GLY A 83 -2.45 23.87 -26.50
C GLY A 83 -3.50 23.07 -25.71
N SER A 84 -3.92 23.57 -24.54
CA SER A 84 -4.98 22.94 -23.75
C SER A 84 -6.33 22.92 -24.49
N ARG A 85 -6.65 23.98 -25.27
CA ARG A 85 -7.83 24.02 -26.14
C ARG A 85 -7.76 23.03 -27.29
N GLN A 86 -6.59 22.82 -27.90
CA GLN A 86 -6.43 21.83 -28.98
C GLN A 86 -6.63 20.39 -28.49
N THR A 87 -6.18 20.10 -27.28
CA THR A 87 -6.33 18.77 -26.66
C THR A 87 -7.69 18.55 -25.98
N GLY A 88 -8.56 19.56 -26.00
CA GLY A 88 -9.85 19.53 -25.30
C GLY A 88 -9.70 19.33 -23.79
N SER A 89 -8.67 19.93 -23.19
CA SER A 89 -8.47 19.91 -21.73
C SER A 89 -9.52 20.76 -21.03
N VAL A 90 -9.94 20.35 -19.83
CA VAL A 90 -10.97 21.04 -19.05
C VAL A 90 -10.28 21.93 -17.99
N PRO A 91 -10.45 23.26 -18.03
CA PRO A 91 -9.89 24.16 -17.02
C PRO A 91 -10.58 23.98 -15.67
N VAL A 92 -9.80 23.93 -14.59
CA VAL A 92 -10.31 23.81 -13.22
C VAL A 92 -9.81 25.00 -12.40
N GLY A 93 -10.74 25.87 -12.01
CA GLY A 93 -10.47 27.00 -11.13
C GLY A 93 -10.27 26.56 -9.68
N ARG A 94 -9.27 27.15 -9.01
CA ARG A 94 -9.05 27.00 -7.58
C ARG A 94 -9.03 28.35 -6.92
N ALA A 95 -9.74 28.50 -5.80
CA ALA A 95 -9.80 29.76 -5.09
C ALA A 95 -8.41 30.20 -4.58
N GLN A 96 -7.54 29.25 -4.22
CA GLN A 96 -6.13 29.51 -3.91
C GLN A 96 -5.36 30.23 -5.03
N ASP A 97 -5.72 29.98 -6.30
CA ASP A 97 -5.03 30.57 -7.44
C ASP A 97 -5.51 32.01 -7.75
N LYS A 98 -6.70 32.40 -7.25
CA LYS A 98 -7.27 33.75 -7.37
C LYS A 98 -7.12 34.60 -6.09
N ALA A 99 -6.35 34.12 -5.11
CA ALA A 99 -6.17 34.79 -3.83
C ALA A 99 -5.33 36.08 -3.95
N LYS A 100 -5.92 37.22 -3.58
CA LYS A 100 -5.27 38.55 -3.59
C LYS A 100 -5.02 39.06 -2.17
N PRO A 101 -3.93 39.81 -1.91
CA PRO A 101 -3.77 40.54 -0.65
C PRO A 101 -4.97 41.47 -0.44
N ALA A 102 -5.59 41.42 0.74
CA ALA A 102 -6.69 42.29 1.12
C ALA A 102 -6.18 43.56 1.81
N SER A 103 -6.99 44.62 1.82
CA SER A 103 -6.69 45.84 2.57
C SER A 103 -6.83 45.59 4.08
N GLY A 104 -6.10 46.35 4.89
CA GLY A 104 -6.19 46.29 6.35
C GLY A 104 -5.59 45.05 7.02
N LEU A 105 -5.93 44.87 8.29
CA LEU A 105 -5.49 43.78 9.16
C LEU A 105 -6.72 43.08 9.74
N ILE A 106 -6.61 41.79 10.04
CA ILE A 106 -7.68 41.04 10.71
C ILE A 106 -7.23 40.50 12.06
N TYR A 107 -8.17 40.44 12.98
CA TYR A 107 -7.99 39.84 14.28
C TYR A 107 -9.28 39.15 14.72
N LEU A 108 -9.17 38.36 15.78
CA LEU A 108 -10.30 37.62 16.30
C LEU A 108 -10.70 38.18 17.66
N PRO A 109 -11.82 38.93 17.77
CA PRO A 109 -12.16 39.69 18.97
C PRO A 109 -12.48 38.78 20.17
N ASN A 110 -13.24 37.71 19.96
CA ASN A 110 -13.68 36.78 21.01
C ASN A 110 -13.31 35.32 20.68
N PRO A 111 -12.05 34.91 20.88
CA PRO A 111 -11.59 33.56 20.54
C PRO A 111 -12.22 32.40 21.30
N ILE A 112 -12.74 32.66 22.50
CA ILE A 112 -13.28 31.62 23.38
C ILE A 112 -14.78 31.43 23.14
N ASP A 113 -15.53 32.53 23.16
CA ASP A 113 -17.00 32.50 23.12
C ASP A 113 -17.56 32.55 21.68
N ASP A 114 -16.89 33.25 20.74
CA ASP A 114 -17.29 33.29 19.32
C ASP A 114 -16.09 33.18 18.36
N PRO A 115 -15.53 31.96 18.17
CA PRO A 115 -14.36 31.73 17.32
C PRO A 115 -14.65 31.84 15.82
N THR A 116 -15.86 32.27 15.43
CA THR A 116 -16.28 32.43 14.03
C THR A 116 -16.39 33.88 13.59
N LEU A 117 -16.34 34.83 14.52
CA LEU A 117 -16.37 36.25 14.21
C LEU A 117 -14.95 36.77 13.96
N ILE A 118 -14.71 37.38 12.81
CA ILE A 118 -13.46 38.07 12.49
C ILE A 118 -13.77 39.56 12.35
N ARG A 119 -12.95 40.38 13.00
CA ARG A 119 -13.00 41.84 12.86
C ARG A 119 -11.74 42.34 12.15
N GLY A 120 -11.93 43.33 11.28
CA GLY A 120 -10.85 43.96 10.55
C GLY A 120 -10.56 45.37 11.04
N VAL A 121 -9.30 45.81 10.88
CA VAL A 121 -8.84 47.18 11.11
C VAL A 121 -8.41 47.75 9.76
N GLY A 122 -9.11 48.79 9.29
CA GLY A 122 -8.85 49.40 7.98
C GLY A 122 -9.20 48.48 6.80
N THR A 123 -10.20 47.61 6.98
CA THR A 123 -10.71 46.65 5.97
C THR A 123 -12.07 47.13 5.44
N ASN A 124 -12.43 46.77 4.19
CA ASN A 124 -13.81 46.89 3.70
C ASN A 124 -14.27 45.56 3.08
N PHE A 125 -14.88 44.70 3.90
CA PHE A 125 -15.30 43.36 3.48
C PHE A 125 -16.48 43.36 2.52
N GLU A 126 -17.35 44.36 2.52
CA GLU A 126 -18.48 44.44 1.59
C GLU A 126 -18.02 44.61 0.13
N LYS A 127 -16.89 45.30 -0.07
CA LYS A 127 -16.31 45.52 -1.40
C LYS A 127 -15.29 44.44 -1.80
N GLU A 128 -14.54 43.89 -0.84
CA GLU A 128 -13.42 42.98 -1.11
C GLU A 128 -13.73 41.49 -0.92
N ALA A 129 -14.76 41.15 -0.13
CA ALA A 129 -15.13 39.78 0.18
C ALA A 129 -16.46 39.38 -0.46
N GLU A 130 -16.64 38.08 -0.65
CA GLU A 130 -17.86 37.49 -1.20
C GLU A 130 -18.32 36.35 -0.28
N VAL A 131 -19.64 36.20 -0.12
CA VAL A 131 -20.22 35.08 0.64
C VAL A 131 -19.82 33.75 -0.03
N GLY A 132 -19.25 32.83 0.73
CA GLY A 132 -18.69 31.58 0.20
C GLY A 132 -17.26 31.71 -0.37
N GLY A 133 -16.67 32.91 -0.37
CA GLY A 133 -15.25 33.13 -0.64
C GLY A 133 -14.34 32.56 0.46
N MET A 134 -13.03 32.62 0.26
CA MET A 134 -12.05 32.10 1.23
C MET A 134 -11.08 33.16 1.73
N ILE A 135 -10.76 33.10 3.01
CA ILE A 135 -9.70 33.87 3.66
C ILE A 135 -8.47 33.00 3.82
N PHE A 136 -7.29 33.55 3.54
CA PHE A 136 -5.99 32.91 3.72
C PHE A 136 -5.11 33.71 4.67
N LEU A 137 -4.61 33.02 5.69
CA LEU A 137 -3.62 33.56 6.62
C LEU A 137 -2.18 33.40 6.08
N PRO A 138 -1.25 34.26 6.51
CA PRO A 138 0.13 34.24 6.04
C PRO A 138 0.84 32.97 6.53
N SER A 139 1.68 32.40 5.66
CA SER A 139 2.47 31.22 6.01
C SER A 139 3.74 31.61 6.78
N ALA A 140 4.11 30.84 7.79
CA ALA A 140 5.36 31.01 8.55
C ALA A 140 6.41 29.97 8.10
N LYS A 141 7.70 30.14 8.44
CA LYS A 141 8.80 29.24 8.02
C LYS A 141 8.46 27.77 8.32
N GLY A 142 8.09 27.04 7.27
CA GLY A 142 7.77 25.62 7.31
C GLY A 142 6.38 25.25 7.89
N ILE A 143 5.43 26.17 8.02
CA ILE A 143 4.01 25.89 8.33
C ILE A 143 3.14 26.60 7.27
N THR A 144 2.33 25.84 6.54
CA THR A 144 1.39 26.39 5.56
C THR A 144 0.30 27.20 6.25
N GLY A 145 0.01 28.39 5.74
CA GLY A 145 -1.07 29.24 6.23
C GLY A 145 -2.43 28.54 6.16
N SER A 146 -3.28 28.80 7.15
CA SER A 146 -4.64 28.24 7.20
C SER A 146 -5.60 29.03 6.32
N SER A 147 -6.62 28.35 5.80
CA SER A 147 -7.67 28.94 4.98
C SER A 147 -9.06 28.53 5.45
N VAL A 148 -10.03 29.43 5.32
CA VAL A 148 -11.42 29.18 5.73
C VAL A 148 -12.43 29.87 4.84
N ASP A 149 -13.59 29.24 4.66
CA ASP A 149 -14.72 29.76 3.90
C ASP A 149 -15.49 30.83 4.70
N ILE A 150 -15.91 31.91 4.02
CA ILE A 150 -16.74 32.98 4.57
C ILE A 150 -18.20 32.52 4.55
N ALA A 151 -18.87 32.57 5.70
CA ALA A 151 -20.28 32.22 5.84
C ALA A 151 -21.20 33.41 5.60
N GLN A 152 -20.87 34.58 6.16
CA GLN A 152 -21.68 35.78 6.06
C GLN A 152 -20.80 37.03 6.19
N ILE A 153 -21.15 38.09 5.47
CA ILE A 153 -20.58 39.43 5.63
C ILE A 153 -21.57 40.23 6.48
N ILE A 154 -21.13 40.72 7.64
CA ILE A 154 -21.98 41.42 8.61
C ILE A 154 -21.90 42.94 8.41
N GLY A 155 -20.74 43.44 7.99
CA GLY A 155 -20.53 44.84 7.64
C GLY A 155 -19.14 45.09 7.04
N PRO A 156 -18.70 46.35 6.90
CA PRO A 156 -17.41 46.68 6.29
C PRO A 156 -16.20 46.16 7.08
N GLU A 157 -16.33 46.01 8.40
CA GLU A 157 -15.24 45.58 9.29
C GLU A 157 -15.49 44.23 9.97
N GLU A 158 -16.62 43.56 9.69
CA GLU A 158 -16.98 42.31 10.36
C GLU A 158 -17.49 41.23 9.41
N ILE A 159 -16.94 40.03 9.56
CA ILE A 159 -17.34 38.85 8.79
C ILE A 159 -17.39 37.61 9.67
N ARG A 160 -18.26 36.67 9.28
CA ARG A 160 -18.40 35.38 9.93
C ARG A 160 -17.83 34.27 9.06
N ILE A 161 -16.97 33.43 9.62
CA ILE A 161 -16.41 32.26 8.93
C ILE A 161 -17.22 30.99 9.20
N LYS A 162 -17.26 30.08 8.22
CA LYS A 162 -18.09 28.87 8.25
C LYS A 162 -17.64 27.85 9.30
N ARG A 163 -16.35 27.84 9.63
CA ARG A 163 -15.74 26.92 10.59
C ARG A 163 -14.64 27.67 11.34
N PRO A 164 -14.46 27.45 12.65
CA PRO A 164 -13.38 28.12 13.39
C PRO A 164 -12.01 27.67 12.89
N LEU A 165 -11.07 28.61 12.77
CA LEU A 165 -9.68 28.30 12.45
C LEU A 165 -9.05 27.53 13.62
N LYS A 166 -8.28 26.47 13.34
CA LYS A 166 -7.69 25.60 14.38
C LYS A 166 -6.19 25.49 14.19
N GLY A 167 -5.46 25.46 15.30
CA GLY A 167 -4.01 25.31 15.36
C GLY A 167 -3.32 26.53 15.97
N LYS A 168 -2.08 26.33 16.43
CA LYS A 168 -1.30 27.36 17.13
C LYS A 168 -1.05 28.61 16.28
N LEU A 169 -0.51 28.42 15.07
CA LEU A 169 -0.11 29.54 14.20
C LEU A 169 -1.27 30.47 13.82
N PRO A 170 -2.46 29.99 13.38
CA PRO A 170 -3.60 30.86 13.10
C PRO A 170 -4.10 31.66 14.29
N MET A 171 -4.11 31.05 15.48
CA MET A 171 -4.60 31.70 16.69
C MET A 171 -3.59 32.74 17.21
N GLU A 172 -2.30 32.44 17.13
CA GLU A 172 -1.21 33.37 17.44
C GLU A 172 -1.24 34.58 16.49
N GLN A 173 -1.45 34.34 15.19
CA GLN A 173 -1.60 35.40 14.18
C GLN A 173 -2.88 36.23 14.32
N LEU A 174 -3.97 35.69 14.85
CA LEU A 174 -5.23 36.42 14.94
C LEU A 174 -5.45 37.12 16.29
N THR A 175 -4.73 36.72 17.34
CA THR A 175 -4.91 37.26 18.70
C THR A 175 -3.65 37.90 19.28
N GLY A 176 -2.48 37.64 18.69
CA GLY A 176 -1.18 38.10 19.18
C GLY A 176 -0.76 37.47 20.50
N ARG A 177 -1.46 36.43 20.96
CA ARG A 177 -1.26 35.80 22.27
C ARG A 177 -0.32 34.59 22.20
N ASP A 178 0.47 34.42 23.26
CA ASP A 178 1.48 33.36 23.39
C ASP A 178 0.96 32.13 24.16
N ASP A 179 -0.20 32.25 24.82
CA ASP A 179 -0.81 31.26 25.72
C ASP A 179 -1.68 30.20 25.00
N ILE A 180 -1.19 29.70 23.86
CA ILE A 180 -1.92 28.82 22.96
C ILE A 180 -1.26 27.44 22.87
N ASP A 181 -2.00 26.37 23.14
CA ASP A 181 -1.54 24.99 22.98
C ASP A 181 -1.40 24.60 21.49
N GLU A 182 -0.67 23.53 21.15
CA GLU A 182 -0.49 23.03 19.76
C GLU A 182 -1.83 22.77 19.03
N LYS A 183 -2.85 22.57 19.84
CA LYS A 183 -4.24 22.31 19.50
C LYS A 183 -5.03 23.57 19.08
N GLY A 184 -4.51 24.76 19.35
CA GLY A 184 -5.19 26.06 19.14
C GLY A 184 -6.13 26.46 20.28
N ASN A 185 -5.95 25.93 21.49
CA ASN A 185 -6.78 26.26 22.66
C ASN A 185 -6.01 27.19 23.60
N PHE A 186 -6.68 28.15 24.21
CA PHE A 186 -6.10 29.09 25.19
C PHE A 186 -5.94 28.41 26.55
N ILE A 187 -4.75 28.56 27.15
CA ILE A 187 -4.42 28.03 28.48
C ILE A 187 -5.04 28.92 29.56
N ASN A 188 -4.97 30.24 29.39
CA ASN A 188 -5.62 31.20 30.27
C ASN A 188 -6.99 31.60 29.70
N LYS A 189 -8.06 31.08 30.31
CA LYS A 189 -9.45 31.34 29.92
C LYS A 189 -10.04 32.61 30.57
N GLU A 190 -9.33 33.21 31.52
CA GLU A 190 -9.81 34.42 32.22
C GLU A 190 -9.68 35.66 31.33
N PHE A 191 -8.62 35.74 30.54
CA PHE A 191 -8.45 36.79 29.54
C PHE A 191 -9.17 36.39 28.24
N LYS A 192 -10.24 37.10 27.90
CA LYS A 192 -11.16 36.74 26.81
C LYS A 192 -10.81 37.35 25.45
N GLY A 193 -9.97 38.39 25.42
CA GLY A 193 -9.67 39.18 24.22
C GLY A 193 -8.31 38.92 23.58
N ILE A 194 -7.90 39.85 22.72
CA ILE A 194 -6.57 39.93 22.07
C ILE A 194 -5.53 40.53 23.02
N LYS A 195 -4.24 40.27 22.78
CA LYS A 195 -3.15 40.91 23.55
C LYS A 195 -3.23 42.44 23.42
N ASP A 196 -3.10 43.14 24.54
CA ASP A 196 -3.18 44.61 24.56
C ASP A 196 -2.19 45.24 23.57
N GLY A 197 -2.71 46.08 22.67
CA GLY A 197 -1.93 46.74 21.62
C GLY A 197 -1.64 45.91 20.36
N TYR A 198 -2.27 44.76 20.16
CA TYR A 198 -2.06 43.95 18.95
C TYR A 198 -2.79 44.52 17.72
N PRO A 199 -2.09 44.89 16.63
CA PRO A 199 -2.70 45.56 15.46
C PRO A 199 -3.43 44.61 14.50
N GLY A 200 -3.35 43.29 14.67
CA GLY A 200 -3.91 42.29 13.75
C GLY A 200 -2.89 41.76 12.73
N THR A 201 -3.34 40.86 11.84
CA THR A 201 -2.50 40.21 10.83
C THR A 201 -2.94 40.48 9.40
N LYS A 202 -1.98 40.50 8.48
CA LYS A 202 -2.26 40.62 7.04
C LYS A 202 -2.88 39.34 6.52
N PHE A 203 -3.78 39.44 5.55
CA PHE A 203 -4.49 38.29 5.00
C PHE A 203 -4.70 38.42 3.49
N LYS A 204 -5.11 37.32 2.86
CA LYS A 204 -5.53 37.30 1.46
C LYS A 204 -6.97 36.81 1.35
N ILE A 205 -7.73 37.33 0.41
CA ILE A 205 -9.10 36.90 0.11
C ILE A 205 -9.10 36.25 -1.28
N ALA A 206 -9.91 35.21 -1.45
CA ALA A 206 -10.25 34.64 -2.75
C ALA A 206 -11.78 34.61 -2.93
N PRO A 207 -12.26 34.85 -4.16
CA PRO A 207 -13.69 34.79 -4.47
C PRO A 207 -14.25 33.36 -4.37
N HIS A 208 -15.57 33.25 -4.29
CA HIS A 208 -16.23 31.96 -4.42
C HIS A 208 -16.03 31.44 -5.85
N ILE A 209 -15.68 30.16 -6.01
CA ILE A 209 -15.57 29.54 -7.34
C ILE A 209 -16.64 28.48 -7.45
N ASP A 210 -17.62 28.74 -8.30
CA ASP A 210 -18.57 27.72 -8.70
C ASP A 210 -17.87 26.71 -9.64
N GLN A 211 -17.77 25.46 -9.17
CA GLN A 211 -17.19 24.35 -9.94
C GLN A 211 -18.24 23.56 -10.72
N THR A 212 -19.52 23.96 -10.65
CA THR A 212 -20.64 23.24 -11.25
C THR A 212 -20.47 23.13 -12.77
N GLU A 213 -20.02 24.18 -13.44
CA GLU A 213 -19.77 24.14 -14.89
C GLU A 213 -18.68 23.15 -15.29
N VAL A 214 -17.60 23.07 -14.51
CA VAL A 214 -16.49 22.14 -14.74
C VAL A 214 -16.99 20.70 -14.62
N TYR A 215 -17.74 20.39 -13.56
CA TYR A 215 -18.30 19.05 -13.37
C TYR A 215 -19.30 18.70 -14.46
N LYS A 216 -20.19 19.62 -14.86
CA LYS A 216 -21.12 19.42 -16.00
C LYS A 216 -20.37 19.11 -17.30
N ALA A 217 -19.28 19.82 -17.59
CA ALA A 217 -18.47 19.57 -18.78
C ALA A 217 -17.81 18.17 -18.75
N VAL A 218 -17.36 17.74 -17.57
CA VAL A 218 -16.81 16.39 -17.35
C VAL A 218 -17.91 15.32 -17.57
N PHE A 219 -19.09 15.51 -16.96
CA PHE A 219 -20.21 14.56 -17.08
C PHE A 219 -20.65 14.40 -18.54
N ASN A 220 -20.86 15.50 -19.26
CA ASN A 220 -21.23 15.49 -20.67
C ASN A 220 -20.20 14.74 -21.55
N ARG A 221 -18.91 14.89 -21.24
CA ARG A 221 -17.84 14.23 -21.99
C ARG A 221 -17.72 12.74 -21.67
N LEU A 222 -17.98 12.32 -20.44
CA LEU A 222 -18.03 10.91 -20.10
C LEU A 222 -19.29 10.26 -20.67
N ARG A 223 -20.48 10.86 -20.54
CA ARG A 223 -21.72 10.31 -21.12
C ARG A 223 -21.66 10.10 -22.63
N SER A 224 -20.95 10.97 -23.35
CA SER A 224 -20.71 10.79 -24.80
C SER A 224 -19.70 9.67 -25.14
N GLY A 225 -19.30 8.84 -24.18
CA GLY A 225 -18.34 7.74 -24.36
C GLY A 225 -16.87 8.19 -24.46
N GLY A 226 -16.59 9.44 -24.09
CA GLY A 226 -15.27 10.05 -24.14
C GLY A 226 -14.34 9.62 -23.00
N CYS A 227 -13.08 10.08 -23.07
CA CYS A 227 -12.09 9.83 -22.03
C CYS A 227 -11.68 11.13 -21.32
N ILE A 228 -11.52 11.05 -20.00
CA ILE A 228 -10.97 12.12 -19.16
C ILE A 228 -9.78 11.58 -18.37
N GLY A 229 -8.73 12.38 -18.23
CA GLY A 229 -7.58 12.05 -17.40
C GLY A 229 -7.38 13.06 -16.28
N ILE A 230 -7.07 12.55 -15.08
CA ILE A 230 -6.81 13.36 -13.89
C ILE A 230 -5.56 12.89 -13.17
N PHE A 231 -4.79 13.85 -12.66
CA PHE A 231 -3.76 13.64 -11.64
C PHE A 231 -4.34 14.00 -10.27
N PRO A 232 -4.82 13.01 -9.48
CA PRO A 232 -5.61 13.25 -8.26
C PRO A 232 -4.83 13.89 -7.12
N GLU A 233 -3.49 13.88 -7.16
CA GLU A 233 -2.60 14.60 -6.22
C GLU A 233 -2.82 16.13 -6.31
N GLY A 234 -3.28 16.59 -7.46
CA GLY A 234 -3.66 17.98 -7.70
C GLY A 234 -2.49 18.95 -7.80
N GLY A 235 -1.25 18.50 -7.93
CA GLY A 235 -0.09 19.31 -8.25
C GLY A 235 1.14 18.44 -8.52
N SER A 236 2.06 18.91 -9.36
CA SER A 236 3.28 18.19 -9.66
C SER A 236 4.32 18.29 -8.55
N HIS A 237 5.11 17.24 -8.36
CA HIS A 237 6.14 17.18 -7.33
C HIS A 237 7.29 16.21 -7.64
N ASP A 238 8.42 16.42 -6.96
CA ASP A 238 9.63 15.59 -7.12
C ASP A 238 9.71 14.39 -6.17
N ARG A 239 8.64 14.12 -5.40
CA ARG A 239 8.61 13.02 -4.42
C ARG A 239 8.44 11.67 -5.10
N THR A 240 9.01 10.63 -4.49
CA THR A 240 8.88 9.23 -4.93
C THR A 240 7.61 8.55 -4.41
N GLU A 241 6.93 9.16 -3.43
CA GLU A 241 5.66 8.70 -2.84
C GLU A 241 4.47 9.46 -3.42
N LEU A 242 3.30 8.80 -3.39
CA LEU A 242 2.02 9.39 -3.77
C LEU A 242 1.58 10.46 -2.75
N LEU A 243 1.13 11.61 -3.23
CA LEU A 243 0.47 12.60 -2.38
C LEU A 243 -0.99 12.20 -2.10
N PRO A 244 -1.60 12.71 -1.00
CA PRO A 244 -3.02 12.47 -0.71
C PRO A 244 -3.92 12.88 -1.88
N LEU A 245 -4.82 11.97 -2.26
CA LEU A 245 -5.73 12.17 -3.39
C LEU A 245 -6.82 13.18 -3.06
N LYS A 246 -7.15 14.06 -4.02
CA LYS A 246 -8.25 15.03 -3.89
C LYS A 246 -9.58 14.40 -4.27
N ALA A 247 -10.63 14.76 -3.54
CA ALA A 247 -12.00 14.29 -3.72
C ALA A 247 -12.61 14.51 -5.12
N GLY A 248 -12.06 15.42 -5.92
CA GLY A 248 -12.55 15.72 -7.27
C GLY A 248 -12.66 14.48 -8.17
N VAL A 249 -11.73 13.51 -8.09
CA VAL A 249 -11.79 12.28 -8.90
C VAL A 249 -13.04 11.45 -8.59
N ALA A 250 -13.36 11.27 -7.30
CA ALA A 250 -14.53 10.54 -6.85
C ALA A 250 -15.83 11.29 -7.15
N ILE A 251 -15.86 12.61 -6.97
CA ILE A 251 -17.02 13.46 -7.29
C ILE A 251 -17.36 13.36 -8.79
N MET A 252 -16.35 13.38 -9.65
CA MET A 252 -16.54 13.26 -11.10
C MET A 252 -17.12 11.91 -11.49
N ALA A 253 -16.57 10.82 -10.94
CA ALA A 253 -17.00 9.47 -11.28
C ALA A 253 -18.41 9.17 -10.74
N LEU A 254 -18.67 9.45 -9.46
CA LEU A 254 -19.99 9.26 -8.83
C LEU A 254 -21.04 10.19 -9.42
N GLY A 255 -20.69 11.46 -9.71
CA GLY A 255 -21.61 12.41 -10.31
C GLY A 255 -22.05 11.99 -11.72
N THR A 256 -21.12 11.47 -12.53
CA THR A 256 -21.44 10.93 -13.86
C THR A 256 -22.40 9.75 -13.76
N LEU A 257 -22.12 8.78 -12.87
CA LEU A 257 -22.98 7.61 -12.66
C LEU A 257 -24.30 7.97 -11.98
N ALA A 258 -24.35 9.07 -11.23
CA ALA A 258 -25.59 9.54 -10.64
C ALA A 258 -26.55 10.11 -11.71
N GLU A 259 -26.03 10.88 -12.66
CA GLU A 259 -26.83 11.36 -13.79
C GLU A 259 -27.19 10.25 -14.79
N ASP A 260 -26.25 9.35 -15.08
CA ASP A 260 -26.40 8.26 -16.03
C ASP A 260 -25.79 6.95 -15.49
N PRO A 261 -26.56 6.12 -14.77
CA PRO A 261 -26.08 4.90 -14.13
C PRO A 261 -25.61 3.81 -15.10
N ASP A 262 -26.11 3.81 -16.34
CA ASP A 262 -25.86 2.75 -17.32
C ASP A 262 -24.84 3.15 -18.39
N CYS A 263 -24.18 4.31 -18.22
CA CYS A 263 -23.10 4.75 -19.12
C CYS A 263 -21.88 3.81 -19.17
N GLY A 264 -21.74 2.90 -18.19
CA GLY A 264 -20.66 1.91 -18.15
C GLY A 264 -19.27 2.48 -17.82
N LEU A 265 -19.20 3.58 -17.09
CA LEU A 265 -17.94 4.26 -16.72
C LEU A 265 -16.93 3.32 -16.07
N GLN A 266 -15.72 3.28 -16.64
CA GLN A 266 -14.59 2.55 -16.06
C GLN A 266 -13.48 3.50 -15.59
N ILE A 267 -12.85 3.16 -14.47
CA ILE A 267 -11.68 3.86 -13.95
C ILE A 267 -10.44 3.01 -14.25
N VAL A 268 -9.44 3.64 -14.87
CA VAL A 268 -8.15 2.98 -15.19
C VAL A 268 -7.03 3.67 -14.42
N PRO A 269 -6.38 3.00 -13.45
CA PRO A 269 -5.20 3.53 -12.78
C PRO A 269 -3.99 3.49 -13.71
N VAL A 270 -3.20 4.56 -13.70
CA VAL A 270 -2.01 4.73 -14.56
C VAL A 270 -0.80 5.12 -13.71
N GLY A 271 0.22 4.26 -13.71
CA GLY A 271 1.51 4.47 -13.08
C GLY A 271 2.49 5.20 -14.00
N MET A 272 2.97 6.37 -13.60
CA MET A 272 3.94 7.18 -14.33
C MET A 272 5.35 7.01 -13.76
N ASN A 273 6.12 6.05 -14.28
CA ASN A 273 7.42 5.68 -13.73
C ASN A 273 8.58 6.26 -14.58
N TYR A 274 9.25 7.29 -14.06
CA TYR A 274 10.41 7.93 -14.72
C TYR A 274 11.73 7.45 -14.10
N PHE A 275 12.72 7.12 -14.94
CA PHE A 275 14.07 6.88 -14.44
C PHE A 275 14.69 8.19 -13.93
N HIS A 276 14.65 9.23 -14.76
CA HIS A 276 15.17 10.57 -14.45
C HIS A 276 14.29 11.65 -15.11
N ALA A 277 13.14 11.98 -14.51
CA ALA A 277 12.12 12.85 -15.10
C ALA A 277 12.64 14.19 -15.67
N HIS A 278 13.64 14.79 -15.02
CA HIS A 278 14.19 16.10 -15.39
C HIS A 278 15.38 16.06 -16.36
N LYS A 279 15.94 14.87 -16.65
CA LYS A 279 17.12 14.73 -17.52
C LYS A 279 16.70 14.49 -18.97
N PHE A 280 17.39 15.18 -19.87
CA PHE A 280 17.24 14.99 -21.31
C PHE A 280 17.72 13.57 -21.70
N ARG A 281 17.06 12.96 -22.68
CA ARG A 281 17.23 11.55 -23.09
C ARG A 281 17.03 10.53 -21.96
N SER A 282 16.22 10.86 -20.96
CA SER A 282 15.79 9.87 -19.96
C SER A 282 14.79 8.87 -20.54
N ARG A 283 14.53 7.78 -19.83
CA ARG A 283 13.51 6.79 -20.20
C ARG A 283 12.31 6.93 -19.28
N ALA A 284 11.13 6.61 -19.81
CA ALA A 284 9.89 6.56 -19.05
C ALA A 284 9.16 5.24 -19.31
N VAL A 285 8.47 4.74 -18.29
CA VAL A 285 7.57 3.59 -18.38
C VAL A 285 6.20 4.03 -17.88
N ILE A 286 5.17 3.77 -18.67
CA ILE A 286 3.78 4.05 -18.30
C ILE A 286 3.09 2.71 -18.09
N GLU A 287 2.51 2.50 -16.91
CA GLU A 287 1.88 1.25 -16.54
C GLU A 287 0.37 1.42 -16.35
N PHE A 288 -0.41 0.70 -17.13
CA PHE A 288 -1.87 0.67 -17.05
C PHE A 288 -2.33 -0.51 -16.20
N GLY A 289 -3.04 -0.23 -15.11
CA GLY A 289 -3.62 -1.25 -14.24
C GLY A 289 -4.93 -1.82 -14.77
N ALA A 290 -5.55 -2.70 -13.99
CA ALA A 290 -6.84 -3.29 -14.38
C ALA A 290 -7.95 -2.22 -14.31
N PRO A 291 -8.81 -2.09 -15.34
CA PRO A 291 -9.99 -1.25 -15.26
C PRO A 291 -10.93 -1.79 -14.19
N PHE A 292 -11.55 -0.89 -13.42
CA PHE A 292 -12.59 -1.25 -12.46
C PHE A 292 -13.78 -0.29 -12.55
N GLN A 293 -14.95 -0.77 -12.13
CA GLN A 293 -16.19 0.00 -12.09
C GLN A 293 -16.55 0.35 -10.64
N ILE A 294 -17.27 1.45 -10.46
CA ILE A 294 -17.80 1.83 -9.15
C ILE A 294 -19.07 1.00 -8.88
N PRO A 295 -19.18 0.32 -7.72
CA PRO A 295 -20.39 -0.40 -7.33
C PRO A 295 -21.62 0.51 -7.34
N ARG A 296 -22.76 0.00 -7.81
CA ARG A 296 -24.04 0.74 -7.87
C ARG A 296 -24.48 1.25 -6.49
N GLU A 297 -24.19 0.51 -5.43
CA GLU A 297 -24.44 0.92 -4.03
C GLU A 297 -23.82 2.28 -3.68
N LEU A 298 -22.58 2.55 -4.14
CA LEU A 298 -21.93 3.84 -3.87
C LEU A 298 -22.56 4.99 -4.64
N VAL A 299 -23.14 4.70 -5.81
CA VAL A 299 -23.88 5.68 -6.63
C VAL A 299 -25.22 6.01 -5.97
N GLU A 300 -25.93 5.02 -5.43
CA GLU A 300 -27.18 5.21 -4.69
C GLU A 300 -26.96 6.02 -3.42
N LYS A 301 -25.92 5.69 -2.63
CA LYS A 301 -25.48 6.50 -1.48
C LYS A 301 -25.20 7.96 -1.87
N TYR A 302 -24.59 8.17 -3.02
CA TYR A 302 -24.33 9.51 -3.52
C TYR A 302 -25.61 10.29 -3.88
N LYS A 303 -26.64 9.62 -4.41
CA LYS A 303 -27.97 10.22 -4.67
C LYS A 303 -28.76 10.47 -3.38
N ASN A 304 -28.69 9.55 -2.42
CA ASN A 304 -29.44 9.57 -1.15
C ASN A 304 -28.85 10.52 -0.09
N ASN A 305 -28.15 11.58 -0.52
CA ASN A 305 -27.56 12.61 0.34
C ASN A 305 -26.40 12.14 1.25
N GLU A 306 -25.89 10.91 1.07
CA GLU A 306 -24.72 10.34 1.76
C GLU A 306 -23.41 10.54 0.98
N ARG A 307 -23.33 11.65 0.23
CA ARG A 307 -22.25 11.96 -0.74
C ARG A 307 -20.85 11.81 -0.17
N ARG A 308 -20.69 12.16 1.10
CA ARG A 308 -19.42 12.23 1.79
C ARG A 308 -18.77 10.86 2.05
N ASP A 309 -19.58 9.87 2.39
CA ASP A 309 -19.11 8.50 2.59
C ASP A 309 -18.78 7.83 1.25
N ALA A 310 -19.69 7.95 0.27
CA ALA A 310 -19.49 7.44 -1.08
C ALA A 310 -18.19 7.97 -1.73
N ILE A 311 -17.91 9.28 -1.57
CA ILE A 311 -16.67 9.91 -2.04
C ILE A 311 -15.45 9.30 -1.35
N GLY A 312 -15.50 9.09 -0.03
CA GLY A 312 -14.41 8.51 0.76
C GLY A 312 -14.05 7.10 0.27
N GLN A 313 -15.04 6.22 0.18
CA GLN A 313 -14.84 4.84 -0.27
C GLN A 313 -14.30 4.78 -1.71
N THR A 314 -14.82 5.62 -2.61
CA THR A 314 -14.34 5.69 -4.00
C THR A 314 -12.88 6.18 -4.07
N LEU A 315 -12.49 7.15 -3.23
CA LEU A 315 -11.09 7.59 -3.15
C LEU A 315 -10.16 6.47 -2.67
N ASP A 316 -10.59 5.69 -1.69
CA ASP A 316 -9.79 4.58 -1.16
C ASP A 316 -9.59 3.48 -2.22
N MET A 317 -10.64 3.16 -2.99
CA MET A 317 -10.53 2.24 -4.14
C MET A 317 -9.52 2.75 -5.17
N VAL A 318 -9.61 4.03 -5.54
CA VAL A 318 -8.68 4.66 -6.50
C VAL A 318 -7.24 4.65 -5.95
N HIS A 319 -7.05 4.92 -4.65
CA HIS A 319 -5.74 4.90 -4.02
C HIS A 319 -5.09 3.50 -4.05
N GLN A 320 -5.86 2.46 -3.73
CA GLN A 320 -5.38 1.08 -3.78
C GLN A 320 -5.01 0.68 -5.22
N ALA A 321 -5.85 1.02 -6.18
CA ALA A 321 -5.62 0.74 -7.59
C ALA A 321 -4.37 1.46 -8.16
N LEU A 322 -4.13 2.72 -7.76
CA LEU A 322 -2.92 3.46 -8.12
C LEU A 322 -1.67 2.87 -7.48
N SER A 323 -1.73 2.48 -6.20
CA SER A 323 -0.59 1.91 -5.48
C SER A 323 -0.08 0.62 -6.13
N ALA A 324 -0.95 -0.13 -6.81
CA ALA A 324 -0.57 -1.35 -7.52
C ALA A 324 0.28 -1.11 -8.79
N VAL A 325 0.23 0.09 -9.39
CA VAL A 325 0.91 0.44 -10.64
C VAL A 325 2.06 1.44 -10.46
N THR A 326 2.23 1.98 -9.25
CA THR A 326 3.32 2.92 -8.93
C THR A 326 4.44 2.22 -8.16
N VAL A 327 5.68 2.34 -8.63
CA VAL A 327 6.85 1.84 -7.91
C VAL A 327 7.26 2.86 -6.86
N SER A 328 6.80 2.68 -5.62
CA SER A 328 7.21 3.53 -4.50
C SER A 328 8.48 3.00 -3.86
N ALA A 329 9.60 3.72 -4.01
CA ALA A 329 10.80 3.51 -3.21
C ALA A 329 11.03 4.72 -2.30
N PRO A 330 11.29 4.52 -0.99
CA PRO A 330 11.40 5.62 -0.02
C PRO A 330 12.66 6.49 -0.20
N ASP A 331 13.70 5.96 -0.84
CA ASP A 331 14.97 6.66 -1.04
C ASP A 331 15.73 6.18 -2.30
N TYR A 332 16.60 7.04 -2.85
CA TYR A 332 17.36 6.76 -4.09
C TYR A 332 18.30 5.56 -3.94
N ASP A 333 18.91 5.39 -2.77
CA ASP A 333 19.84 4.30 -2.48
C ASP A 333 19.11 2.95 -2.41
N THR A 334 17.92 2.91 -1.81
CA THR A 334 16.99 1.77 -1.87
C THR A 334 16.65 1.37 -3.31
N LEU A 335 16.31 2.34 -4.16
CA LEU A 335 16.00 2.08 -5.56
C LEU A 335 17.21 1.48 -6.32
N MET A 336 18.42 1.98 -6.04
CA MET A 336 19.65 1.43 -6.63
C MET A 336 19.96 0.02 -6.12
N CYS A 337 19.68 -0.27 -4.84
CA CYS A 337 19.84 -1.59 -4.25
C CYS A 337 18.87 -2.60 -4.88
N ILE A 338 17.58 -2.27 -4.99
CA ILE A 338 16.57 -3.13 -5.66
C ILE A 338 17.00 -3.43 -7.10
N GLN A 339 17.50 -2.43 -7.83
CA GLN A 339 17.98 -2.61 -9.19
C GLN A 339 19.27 -3.44 -9.28
N ALA A 340 20.15 -3.40 -8.27
CA ALA A 340 21.35 -4.22 -8.20
C ALA A 340 21.01 -5.68 -7.82
N ALA A 341 20.19 -5.89 -6.79
CA ALA A 341 19.71 -7.21 -6.39
C ALA A 341 19.03 -7.94 -7.56
N ARG A 342 18.16 -7.26 -8.31
CA ARG A 342 17.56 -7.82 -9.53
C ARG A 342 18.61 -8.25 -10.58
N ARG A 343 19.66 -7.45 -10.78
CA ARG A 343 20.72 -7.73 -11.76
C ARG A 343 21.58 -8.93 -11.33
N LEU A 344 21.91 -9.01 -10.05
CA LEU A 344 22.70 -10.09 -9.46
C LEU A 344 21.91 -11.40 -9.42
N TYR A 345 20.61 -11.33 -9.12
CA TYR A 345 19.73 -12.51 -9.10
C TYR A 345 19.43 -13.09 -10.49
N ASN A 346 19.50 -12.29 -11.57
CA ASN A 346 19.27 -12.76 -12.95
C ASN A 346 20.59 -13.09 -13.67
N THR A 347 21.07 -14.32 -13.52
CA THR A 347 22.31 -14.82 -14.14
C THR A 347 22.07 -15.38 -15.55
N GLY A 348 21.91 -14.50 -16.55
CA GLY A 348 22.19 -14.84 -17.96
C GLY A 348 21.00 -14.91 -18.92
N LYS A 349 19.74 -14.86 -18.48
CA LYS A 349 18.57 -14.81 -19.37
C LYS A 349 18.02 -13.38 -19.50
N LYS A 350 17.75 -12.90 -20.72
CA LYS A 350 17.02 -11.64 -20.92
C LYS A 350 15.55 -11.84 -20.57
N LEU A 351 15.14 -11.39 -19.39
CA LEU A 351 13.75 -11.47 -18.95
C LEU A 351 12.87 -10.52 -19.75
N PRO A 352 11.65 -10.93 -20.16
CA PRO A 352 10.68 -10.03 -20.74
C PRO A 352 10.32 -8.96 -19.71
N LEU A 353 10.20 -7.73 -20.18
CA LEU A 353 10.05 -6.57 -19.32
C LEU A 353 8.85 -6.60 -18.33
N PRO A 354 7.71 -7.29 -18.58
CA PRO A 354 6.67 -7.47 -17.56
C PRO A 354 7.14 -8.27 -16.34
N MET A 355 7.92 -9.33 -16.54
CA MET A 355 8.51 -10.10 -15.42
C MET A 355 9.52 -9.28 -14.64
N VAL A 356 10.25 -8.40 -15.33
CA VAL A 356 11.20 -7.47 -14.71
C VAL A 356 10.48 -6.48 -13.78
N VAL A 357 9.28 -6.04 -14.15
CA VAL A 357 8.45 -5.13 -13.33
C VAL A 357 7.88 -5.88 -12.13
N GLU A 358 7.32 -7.08 -12.33
CA GLU A 358 6.79 -7.87 -11.22
C GLU A 358 7.90 -8.27 -10.23
N LEU A 359 9.07 -8.66 -10.72
CA LEU A 359 10.23 -8.94 -9.87
C LEU A 359 10.68 -7.69 -9.10
N ASN A 360 10.72 -6.52 -9.74
CA ASN A 360 11.00 -5.26 -9.06
C ASN A 360 9.95 -4.93 -7.99
N ARG A 361 8.67 -5.21 -8.26
CA ARG A 361 7.58 -5.01 -7.31
C ARG A 361 7.76 -5.90 -6.09
N ARG A 362 8.02 -7.21 -6.30
CA ARG A 362 8.26 -8.17 -5.20
C ARG A 362 9.50 -7.82 -4.39
N LEU A 363 10.61 -7.46 -5.05
CA LEU A 363 11.84 -7.00 -4.39
C LEU A 363 11.63 -5.70 -3.63
N ALA A 364 10.85 -4.76 -4.16
CA ALA A 364 10.52 -3.51 -3.48
C ALA A 364 9.66 -3.74 -2.24
N VAL A 365 8.64 -4.61 -2.33
CA VAL A 365 7.81 -5.01 -1.19
C VAL A 365 8.65 -5.74 -0.13
N GLY A 366 9.53 -6.66 -0.54
CA GLY A 366 10.43 -7.37 0.36
C GLY A 366 11.42 -6.42 1.04
N PHE A 367 12.02 -5.52 0.28
CA PHE A 367 12.90 -4.50 0.83
C PHE A 367 12.18 -3.58 1.81
N SER A 368 10.96 -3.12 1.50
CA SER A 368 10.16 -2.31 2.43
C SER A 368 9.78 -3.06 3.70
N LYS A 369 9.59 -4.37 3.62
CA LYS A 369 9.24 -5.24 4.76
C LYS A 369 10.45 -5.55 5.66
N TYR A 370 11.62 -5.76 5.06
CA TYR A 370 12.85 -6.17 5.75
C TYR A 370 13.96 -5.09 5.73
N LYS A 371 13.58 -3.80 5.60
CA LYS A 371 14.54 -2.67 5.50
C LYS A 371 15.52 -2.59 6.66
N ASP A 372 15.07 -2.98 7.85
CA ASP A 372 15.84 -2.93 9.09
C ASP A 372 16.59 -4.24 9.38
N ASP A 373 16.52 -5.24 8.49
CA ASP A 373 17.23 -6.53 8.66
C ASP A 373 18.74 -6.34 8.44
N PRO A 374 19.60 -6.79 9.37
CA PRO A 374 21.06 -6.70 9.22
C PRO A 374 21.57 -7.32 7.92
N ARG A 375 20.97 -8.43 7.45
CA ARG A 375 21.36 -9.09 6.19
C ARG A 375 21.12 -8.18 4.99
N ILE A 376 20.04 -7.40 5.01
CA ILE A 376 19.70 -6.45 3.96
C ILE A 376 20.52 -5.17 4.08
N ILE A 377 20.81 -4.68 5.29
CA ILE A 377 21.68 -3.53 5.51
C ILE A 377 23.11 -3.84 5.04
N ASP A 378 23.65 -5.01 5.36
CA ASP A 378 24.94 -5.46 4.89
C ASP A 378 24.95 -5.64 3.37
N LEU A 379 23.91 -6.27 2.82
CA LEU A 379 23.77 -6.40 1.37
C LEU A 379 23.69 -5.01 0.70
N MET A 380 23.00 -4.04 1.28
CA MET A 380 22.95 -2.66 0.79
C MET A 380 24.32 -2.00 0.79
N ASN A 381 25.09 -2.16 1.87
CA ASN A 381 26.44 -1.62 1.99
C ASN A 381 27.38 -2.28 0.96
N ASP A 382 27.36 -3.61 0.86
CA ASP A 382 28.17 -4.34 -0.12
C ASP A 382 27.81 -3.99 -1.57
N VAL A 383 26.52 -3.85 -1.87
CA VAL A 383 26.03 -3.40 -3.18
C VAL A 383 26.42 -1.95 -3.45
N LYS A 384 26.41 -1.09 -2.43
CA LYS A 384 26.83 0.32 -2.56
C LYS A 384 28.32 0.41 -2.84
N ASP A 385 29.14 -0.34 -2.13
CA ASP A 385 30.59 -0.39 -2.32
C ASP A 385 30.95 -1.00 -3.68
N TYR A 386 30.29 -2.08 -4.09
CA TYR A 386 30.43 -2.63 -5.42
C TYR A 386 30.05 -1.62 -6.51
N ASN A 387 28.91 -0.93 -6.38
CA ASN A 387 28.53 0.12 -7.33
C ASN A 387 29.51 1.31 -7.32
N ASN A 388 30.12 1.64 -6.19
CA ASN A 388 31.16 2.67 -6.08
C ASN A 388 32.45 2.25 -6.78
N GLN A 389 32.87 0.99 -6.64
CA GLN A 389 34.03 0.43 -7.36
C GLN A 389 33.77 0.38 -8.87
N LEU A 390 32.57 -0.03 -9.28
CA LEU A 390 32.12 0.05 -10.68
C LEU A 390 32.16 1.48 -11.21
N ARG A 391 31.75 2.49 -10.41
CA ARG A 391 31.82 3.91 -10.78
C ARG A 391 33.25 4.43 -10.84
N TYR A 392 34.10 4.05 -9.88
CA TYR A 392 35.51 4.45 -9.82
C TYR A 392 36.25 3.95 -11.05
N LEU A 393 36.00 2.72 -11.47
CA LEU A 393 36.56 2.13 -12.69
C LEU A 393 35.77 2.51 -13.96
N ASN A 394 34.60 3.15 -13.81
CA ASN A 394 33.66 3.53 -14.87
C ASN A 394 33.27 2.34 -15.77
N ILE A 395 32.97 1.20 -15.14
CA ILE A 395 32.53 -0.04 -15.77
C ILE A 395 31.08 -0.32 -15.34
N LYS A 396 30.25 -0.82 -16.26
CA LYS A 396 28.89 -1.28 -15.94
C LYS A 396 28.92 -2.76 -15.53
N ASP A 397 28.09 -3.16 -14.58
CA ASP A 397 27.97 -4.55 -14.07
C ASP A 397 27.94 -5.63 -15.17
N HIS A 398 27.17 -5.45 -16.25
CA HIS A 398 27.14 -6.43 -17.35
C HIS A 398 28.49 -6.60 -18.09
N GLN A 399 29.39 -5.63 -18.01
CA GLN A 399 30.71 -5.66 -18.63
C GLN A 399 31.73 -6.46 -17.80
N VAL A 400 31.44 -6.72 -16.53
CA VAL A 400 32.30 -7.50 -15.62
C VAL A 400 32.42 -8.97 -16.07
N ASN A 401 31.37 -9.52 -16.69
CA ASN A 401 31.34 -10.91 -17.16
C ASN A 401 32.03 -11.12 -18.53
N TYR A 402 32.17 -10.08 -19.37
CA TYR A 402 32.79 -10.21 -20.70
C TYR A 402 34.33 -10.14 -20.67
N ALA A 403 34.94 -10.03 -19.51
CA ALA A 403 36.40 -9.92 -19.34
C ALA A 403 37.12 -11.29 -19.43
N THR A 404 36.69 -12.15 -20.35
CA THR A 404 37.37 -13.40 -20.75
C THR A 404 37.83 -13.33 -22.20
N MET A 405 37.76 -12.16 -22.84
CA MET A 405 38.15 -12.01 -24.23
C MET A 405 39.67 -12.18 -24.38
N ASP A 406 40.08 -13.02 -25.33
CA ASP A 406 41.48 -13.12 -25.74
C ASP A 406 42.01 -11.73 -26.08
N LEU A 407 43.25 -11.44 -25.67
CA LEU A 407 43.92 -10.16 -25.87
C LEU A 407 43.79 -9.62 -27.31
N PRO A 408 43.92 -10.44 -28.38
CA PRO A 408 43.74 -9.99 -29.77
C PRO A 408 42.31 -9.52 -30.06
N THR A 409 41.30 -10.22 -29.53
CA THR A 409 39.88 -9.86 -29.69
C THR A 409 39.55 -8.56 -28.96
N VAL A 410 40.14 -8.34 -27.78
CA VAL A 410 40.02 -7.07 -27.03
C VAL A 410 40.63 -5.92 -27.82
N ILE A 411 41.85 -6.10 -28.34
CA ILE A 411 42.56 -5.09 -29.11
C ILE A 411 41.79 -4.76 -30.40
N PHE A 412 41.34 -5.77 -31.16
CA PHE A 412 40.54 -5.56 -32.36
C PHE A 412 39.20 -4.87 -32.07
N THR A 413 38.50 -5.30 -31.02
CA THR A 413 37.22 -4.68 -30.61
C THR A 413 37.42 -3.24 -30.14
N LEU A 414 38.52 -2.95 -29.43
CA LEU A 414 38.90 -1.61 -29.02
C LEU A 414 39.18 -0.73 -30.24
N LEU A 415 40.03 -1.19 -31.17
CA LEU A 415 40.34 -0.46 -32.40
C LEU A 415 39.09 -0.19 -33.24
N TYR A 416 38.23 -1.20 -33.44
CA TYR A 416 36.96 -1.04 -34.15
C TYR A 416 36.03 -0.03 -33.47
N ARG A 417 35.91 -0.06 -32.14
CA ARG A 417 35.06 0.90 -31.40
C ARG A 417 35.65 2.30 -31.38
N VAL A 418 36.96 2.45 -31.31
CA VAL A 418 37.66 3.73 -31.43
C VAL A 418 37.48 4.30 -32.84
N ALA A 419 37.72 3.51 -33.88
CA ALA A 419 37.48 3.92 -35.27
C ALA A 419 36.03 4.31 -35.51
N LYS A 420 35.08 3.50 -35.03
CA LYS A 420 33.64 3.81 -35.10
C LYS A 420 33.28 5.08 -34.32
N LEU A 421 33.89 5.32 -33.16
CA LEU A 421 33.68 6.55 -32.39
C LEU A 421 34.26 7.76 -33.12
N LEU A 422 35.42 7.66 -33.76
CA LEU A 422 36.01 8.72 -34.58
C LEU A 422 35.10 9.08 -35.76
N VAL A 423 34.61 8.07 -36.50
CA VAL A 423 33.65 8.27 -37.60
C VAL A 423 32.35 8.92 -37.10
N LEU A 424 31.79 8.44 -36.00
CA LEU A 424 30.59 9.04 -35.40
C LEU A 424 30.85 10.47 -34.90
N SER A 425 32.06 10.76 -34.39
CA SER A 425 32.42 12.09 -33.88
C SER A 425 32.44 13.15 -34.98
N ILE A 426 32.85 12.78 -36.21
CA ILE A 426 32.80 13.68 -37.38
C ILE A 426 31.36 14.15 -37.64
N GLY A 427 30.36 13.28 -37.47
CA GLY A 427 28.94 13.65 -37.61
C GLY A 427 28.32 14.32 -36.38
N VAL A 428 28.78 13.98 -35.17
CA VAL A 428 28.18 14.46 -33.90
C VAL A 428 28.69 15.85 -33.52
N ILE A 429 30.00 16.11 -33.66
CA ILE A 429 30.62 17.34 -33.17
C ILE A 429 30.00 18.59 -33.85
N PRO A 430 29.84 18.65 -35.19
CA PRO A 430 29.23 19.80 -35.84
C PRO A 430 27.80 20.03 -35.36
N GLY A 431 26.98 18.98 -35.25
CA GLY A 431 25.61 19.10 -34.75
C GLY A 431 25.52 19.49 -33.27
N LEU A 432 26.47 19.04 -32.43
CA LEU A 432 26.56 19.44 -31.03
C LEU A 432 26.93 20.91 -30.89
N VAL A 433 27.88 21.40 -31.70
CA VAL A 433 28.26 22.82 -31.71
C VAL A 433 27.08 23.69 -32.16
N LEU A 434 26.41 23.30 -33.25
CA LEU A 434 25.22 24.00 -33.75
C LEU A 434 24.07 24.01 -32.73
N PHE A 435 23.95 23.00 -31.87
CA PHE A 435 22.87 22.91 -30.89
C PHE A 435 23.28 23.31 -29.45
N ALA A 436 24.57 23.54 -29.20
CA ALA A 436 25.10 23.90 -27.88
C ALA A 436 24.43 25.14 -27.26
N PRO A 437 24.15 26.23 -28.02
CA PRO A 437 23.44 27.38 -27.46
C PRO A 437 22.07 27.01 -26.87
N VAL A 438 21.35 26.09 -27.50
CA VAL A 438 20.04 25.60 -27.02
C VAL A 438 20.19 24.81 -25.73
N PHE A 439 21.22 23.95 -25.62
CA PHE A 439 21.49 23.23 -24.37
C PHE A 439 21.88 24.15 -23.22
N ILE A 440 22.70 25.16 -23.48
CA ILE A 440 23.13 26.13 -22.46
C ILE A 440 21.93 26.98 -22.02
N ALA A 441 21.19 27.57 -22.96
CA ALA A 441 20.03 28.39 -22.68
C ALA A 441 18.96 27.61 -21.92
N SER A 442 18.63 26.39 -22.37
CA SER A 442 17.65 25.53 -21.69
C SER A 442 18.10 25.16 -20.28
N LYS A 443 19.39 24.87 -20.06
CA LYS A 443 19.94 24.60 -18.73
C LYS A 443 19.79 25.81 -17.81
N ILE A 444 20.21 27.00 -18.24
CA ILE A 444 20.17 28.24 -17.43
C ILE A 444 18.72 28.60 -17.10
N ILE A 445 17.84 28.69 -18.10
CA ILE A 445 16.45 29.10 -17.94
C ILE A 445 15.69 28.09 -17.07
N SER A 446 15.88 26.79 -17.30
CA SER A 446 15.20 25.75 -16.49
C SER A 446 15.60 25.81 -15.02
N HIS A 447 16.86 26.12 -14.70
CA HIS A 447 17.31 26.23 -13.31
C HIS A 447 16.76 27.49 -12.64
N ARG A 448 16.72 28.61 -13.37
CA ARG A 448 16.09 29.85 -12.86
C ARG A 448 14.61 29.63 -12.55
N LYS A 449 13.88 29.01 -13.47
CA LYS A 449 12.45 28.69 -13.28
C LYS A 449 12.20 27.63 -12.20
N ALA A 450 13.09 26.67 -12.02
CA ALA A 450 13.02 25.73 -10.90
C ALA A 450 13.16 26.45 -9.54
N LYS A 451 14.08 27.42 -9.42
CA LYS A 451 14.22 28.25 -8.20
C LYS A 451 12.98 29.09 -7.93
N GLU A 452 12.40 29.72 -8.96
CA GLU A 452 11.14 30.48 -8.84
C GLU A 452 9.98 29.58 -8.40
N ALA A 453 9.86 28.38 -8.98
CA ALA A 453 8.82 27.42 -8.61
C ALA A 453 8.98 26.87 -7.19
N LEU A 454 10.22 26.70 -6.72
CA LEU A 454 10.53 26.32 -5.34
C LEU A 454 10.13 27.42 -4.36
N ALA A 455 10.42 28.68 -4.68
CA ALA A 455 10.03 29.82 -3.84
C ALA A 455 8.51 30.00 -3.74
N ALA A 456 7.77 29.65 -4.80
CA ALA A 456 6.32 29.83 -4.88
C ALA A 456 5.50 28.67 -4.24
N SER A 457 6.11 27.54 -3.86
CA SER A 457 5.37 26.36 -3.41
C SER A 457 5.93 25.76 -2.12
N SER A 458 5.03 25.45 -1.19
CA SER A 458 5.33 24.72 0.04
C SER A 458 5.43 23.19 -0.14
N VAL A 459 4.98 22.67 -1.29
CA VAL A 459 4.89 21.21 -1.54
C VAL A 459 6.16 20.66 -2.22
N LYS A 460 6.85 21.51 -2.99
CA LYS A 460 8.03 21.16 -3.80
C LYS A 460 9.30 21.08 -2.94
N ILE A 461 10.13 20.07 -3.21
CA ILE A 461 11.40 19.87 -2.49
C ILE A 461 12.57 20.45 -3.29
N GLN A 462 12.66 20.17 -4.58
CA GLN A 462 13.79 20.57 -5.44
C GLN A 462 13.37 21.37 -6.69
N GLY A 463 12.07 21.44 -7.00
CA GLY A 463 11.53 22.15 -8.16
C GLY A 463 11.90 21.49 -9.50
N ARG A 464 12.18 20.19 -9.51
CA ARG A 464 12.59 19.45 -10.71
C ARG A 464 11.43 19.20 -11.67
N ASP A 465 10.20 19.23 -11.16
CA ASP A 465 8.94 19.01 -11.84
C ASP A 465 8.63 19.98 -12.98
N VAL A 466 9.27 21.16 -12.97
CA VAL A 466 9.12 22.16 -14.05
C VAL A 466 10.27 22.13 -15.06
N MET A 467 11.37 21.42 -14.77
CA MET A 467 12.57 21.48 -15.62
C MET A 467 12.35 20.88 -17.00
N ALA A 468 11.66 19.74 -17.10
CA ALA A 468 11.39 19.10 -18.39
C ALA A 468 10.56 20.00 -19.32
N THR A 469 9.51 20.61 -18.76
CA THR A 469 8.66 21.58 -19.48
C THR A 469 9.48 22.75 -20.02
N TRP A 470 10.27 23.41 -19.17
CA TRP A 470 11.02 24.59 -19.60
C TRP A 470 12.13 24.24 -20.60
N LYS A 471 12.75 23.05 -20.49
CA LYS A 471 13.71 22.59 -21.51
C LYS A 471 13.04 22.41 -22.86
N LEU A 472 11.85 21.81 -22.90
CA LEU A 472 11.06 21.65 -24.13
C LEU A 472 10.61 22.99 -24.72
N LEU A 473 10.07 23.89 -23.91
CA LEU A 473 9.61 25.20 -24.37
C LEU A 473 10.76 26.07 -24.89
N VAL A 474 11.90 26.08 -24.19
CA VAL A 474 13.09 26.80 -24.66
C VAL A 474 13.62 26.19 -25.95
N ALA A 475 13.71 24.86 -26.06
CA ALA A 475 14.16 24.22 -27.28
C ALA A 475 13.22 24.51 -28.47
N MET A 476 11.91 24.47 -28.25
CA MET A 476 10.90 24.72 -29.27
C MET A 476 10.91 26.16 -29.79
N ALA A 477 11.18 27.15 -28.93
CA ALA A 477 11.27 28.55 -29.36
C ALA A 477 12.66 28.90 -29.94
N PHE A 478 13.73 28.44 -29.29
CA PHE A 478 15.08 28.89 -29.59
C PHE A 478 15.73 28.10 -30.74
N ALA A 479 15.41 26.81 -30.92
CA ALA A 479 15.98 26.02 -32.01
C ALA A 479 15.57 26.56 -33.40
N PRO A 480 14.29 26.88 -33.68
CA PRO A 480 13.91 27.50 -34.95
C PRO A 480 14.60 28.84 -35.20
N ILE A 481 14.71 29.71 -34.17
CA ILE A 481 15.42 30.99 -34.30
C ILE A 481 16.88 30.75 -34.73
N LEU A 482 17.52 29.77 -34.11
CA LEU A 482 18.90 29.41 -34.40
C LEU A 482 19.07 28.81 -35.80
N TYR A 483 18.13 27.94 -36.24
CA TYR A 483 18.14 27.39 -37.59
C TYR A 483 17.88 28.45 -38.67
N ASN A 484 17.01 29.43 -38.40
CA ASN A 484 16.84 30.58 -39.28
C ASN A 484 18.12 31.40 -39.36
N PHE A 485 18.75 31.70 -38.22
CA PHE A 485 20.02 32.42 -38.19
C PHE A 485 21.11 31.71 -39.02
N TYR A 486 21.26 30.39 -38.87
CA TYR A 486 22.22 29.61 -39.66
C TYR A 486 21.87 29.57 -41.15
N SER A 487 20.58 29.46 -41.49
CA SER A 487 20.12 29.44 -42.88
C SER A 487 20.29 30.80 -43.56
N ILE A 488 20.07 31.91 -42.83
CA ILE A 488 20.32 33.27 -43.32
C ILE A 488 21.81 33.47 -43.59
N ILE A 489 22.69 33.09 -42.66
CA ILE A 489 24.14 33.20 -42.85
C ILE A 489 24.59 32.41 -44.07
N LEU A 490 24.09 31.18 -44.23
CA LEU A 490 24.41 30.34 -45.37
C LEU A 490 23.92 30.96 -46.70
N ALA A 491 22.69 31.47 -46.73
CA ALA A 491 22.12 32.12 -47.91
C ALA A 491 22.87 33.41 -48.28
N VAL A 492 23.26 34.24 -47.30
CA VAL A 492 24.07 35.45 -47.52
C VAL A 492 25.45 35.07 -48.07
N LYS A 493 26.07 34.01 -47.57
CA LYS A 493 27.39 33.57 -48.04
C LYS A 493 27.37 32.98 -49.45
N VAL A 494 26.26 32.32 -49.82
CA VAL A 494 26.03 31.88 -51.21
C VAL A 494 25.79 33.07 -52.13
N TYR A 495 25.05 34.09 -51.68
CA TYR A 495 24.83 35.31 -52.46
C TYR A 495 26.13 36.09 -52.71
N GLN A 496 27.04 36.16 -51.72
CA GLN A 496 28.31 36.87 -51.86
C GLN A 496 29.32 36.14 -52.75
N ASP A 497 29.64 34.87 -52.40
CA ASP A 497 30.80 34.17 -52.98
C ASP A 497 30.45 32.74 -53.43
N HIS A 498 29.18 32.41 -53.62
CA HIS A 498 28.73 31.04 -53.94
C HIS A 498 29.31 29.96 -53.00
N LEU A 499 29.46 30.32 -51.71
CA LEU A 499 30.12 29.50 -50.69
C LEU A 499 31.54 29.08 -51.13
N TRP A 500 32.41 30.06 -51.40
CA TRP A 500 33.78 29.82 -51.90
C TRP A 500 33.83 29.00 -53.20
N GLY A 501 32.83 29.16 -54.07
CA GLY A 501 32.75 28.45 -55.37
C GLY A 501 32.31 26.98 -55.30
N TYR A 502 31.91 26.47 -54.12
CA TYR A 502 31.40 25.10 -54.00
C TYR A 502 29.96 24.93 -54.52
N VAL A 503 29.18 26.01 -54.58
CA VAL A 503 27.79 25.98 -55.06
C VAL A 503 27.73 26.45 -56.51
N PRO A 504 27.13 25.69 -57.44
CA PRO A 504 26.98 26.10 -58.83
C PRO A 504 26.18 27.41 -58.98
N GLU A 505 26.54 28.24 -59.96
CA GLU A 505 25.93 29.57 -60.21
C GLU A 505 24.41 29.51 -60.51
N TRP A 506 23.90 28.35 -60.94
CA TRP A 506 22.47 28.17 -61.21
C TRP A 506 21.61 28.01 -59.95
N VAL A 507 22.21 27.79 -58.78
CA VAL A 507 21.47 27.57 -57.52
C VAL A 507 21.16 28.91 -56.85
N PRO A 508 19.89 29.32 -56.77
CA PRO A 508 19.55 30.61 -56.17
C PRO A 508 19.61 30.56 -54.64
N TYR A 509 19.99 31.68 -54.01
CA TYR A 509 20.17 31.78 -52.56
C TYR A 509 18.92 31.43 -51.74
N TRP A 510 17.71 31.67 -52.26
CA TRP A 510 16.45 31.33 -51.59
C TRP A 510 16.22 29.81 -51.51
N LEU A 511 16.71 29.05 -52.48
CA LEU A 511 16.63 27.59 -52.48
C LEU A 511 17.60 27.01 -51.43
N VAL A 512 18.77 27.63 -51.26
CA VAL A 512 19.72 27.30 -50.17
C VAL A 512 19.10 27.59 -48.79
N PHE A 513 18.35 28.68 -48.64
CA PHE A 513 17.64 28.99 -47.40
C PHE A 513 16.60 27.90 -47.05
N ILE A 514 15.80 27.46 -48.03
CA ILE A 514 14.84 26.35 -47.84
C ILE A 514 15.56 25.04 -47.55
N GLY A 515 16.66 24.77 -48.25
CA GLY A 515 17.51 23.60 -48.01
C GLY A 515 18.10 23.58 -46.59
N GLY A 516 18.56 24.73 -46.08
CA GLY A 516 19.05 24.89 -44.71
C GLY A 516 18.01 24.49 -43.66
N TRP A 517 16.75 24.84 -43.88
CA TRP A 517 15.63 24.45 -43.03
C TRP A 517 15.38 22.93 -42.94
N ILE A 518 15.88 22.16 -43.90
CA ILE A 518 15.83 20.68 -43.88
C ILE A 518 17.14 20.13 -43.30
N VAL A 519 18.28 20.65 -43.77
CA VAL A 519 19.62 20.13 -43.45
C VAL A 519 20.00 20.39 -41.99
N PHE A 520 19.79 21.59 -41.45
CA PHE A 520 20.20 21.89 -40.07
C PHE A 520 19.44 21.04 -39.03
N PRO A 521 18.10 20.91 -39.08
CA PRO A 521 17.38 19.99 -38.19
C PRO A 521 17.76 18.53 -38.39
N ALA A 522 18.05 18.10 -39.63
CA ALA A 522 18.50 16.74 -39.90
C ALA A 522 19.87 16.45 -39.27
N ILE A 523 20.83 17.39 -39.37
CA ILE A 523 22.16 17.31 -38.76
C ILE A 523 22.05 17.26 -37.24
N THR A 524 21.23 18.13 -36.62
CA THR A 524 21.08 18.13 -35.16
C THR A 524 20.39 16.86 -34.66
N PHE A 525 19.38 16.35 -35.37
CA PHE A 525 18.74 15.07 -35.05
C PHE A 525 19.71 13.90 -35.21
N ALA A 526 20.49 13.87 -36.29
CA ALA A 526 21.52 12.86 -36.51
C ALA A 526 22.60 12.92 -35.42
N ALA A 527 23.09 14.10 -35.06
CA ALA A 527 24.07 14.30 -34.00
C ALA A 527 23.53 13.88 -32.62
N LEU A 528 22.24 14.10 -32.34
CA LEU A 528 21.59 13.59 -31.13
C LEU A 528 21.55 12.06 -31.11
N ARG A 529 21.10 11.42 -32.20
CA ARG A 529 21.03 9.96 -32.33
C ARG A 529 22.40 9.29 -32.30
N PHE A 530 23.36 9.82 -33.06
CA PHE A 530 24.75 9.35 -33.06
C PHE A 530 25.44 9.66 -31.74
N GLY A 531 25.12 10.77 -31.07
CA GLY A 531 25.64 11.10 -29.74
C GLY A 531 25.20 10.09 -28.68
N GLU A 532 23.99 9.54 -28.77
CA GLU A 532 23.55 8.45 -27.90
C GLU A 532 24.35 7.17 -28.12
N VAL A 533 24.47 6.74 -29.38
CA VAL A 533 25.23 5.55 -29.76
C VAL A 533 26.70 5.73 -29.41
N GLY A 534 27.26 6.90 -29.71
CA GLY A 534 28.63 7.30 -29.39
C GLY A 534 28.88 7.34 -27.89
N MET A 535 27.94 7.82 -27.08
CA MET A 535 28.04 7.80 -25.62
C MET A 535 27.98 6.37 -25.05
N ASP A 536 27.15 5.49 -25.63
CA ASP A 536 27.12 4.08 -25.26
C ASP A 536 28.42 3.36 -25.66
N ILE A 537 29.02 3.69 -26.81
CA ILE A 537 30.34 3.21 -27.26
C ILE A 537 31.47 3.75 -26.37
N LEU A 538 31.50 5.05 -26.08
CA LEU A 538 32.50 5.72 -25.24
C LEU A 538 32.53 5.11 -23.83
N LYS A 539 31.34 4.89 -23.22
CA LYS A 539 31.22 4.19 -21.93
C LYS A 539 31.69 2.73 -21.99
N SER A 540 31.83 2.16 -23.18
CA SER A 540 32.31 0.79 -23.38
C SER A 540 33.80 0.70 -23.69
N LEU A 541 34.48 1.82 -24.00
CA LEU A 541 35.93 1.85 -24.28
C LEU A 541 36.76 1.68 -23.00
N ARG A 542 36.40 2.35 -21.91
CA ARG A 542 37.15 2.29 -20.66
C ARG A 542 37.28 0.87 -20.07
N PRO A 543 36.22 0.04 -20.03
CA PRO A 543 36.36 -1.38 -19.67
C PRO A 543 37.36 -2.14 -20.56
N LEU A 544 37.37 -1.90 -21.88
CA LEU A 544 38.28 -2.57 -22.82
C LEU A 544 39.74 -2.15 -22.61
N VAL A 545 39.99 -0.87 -22.31
CA VAL A 545 41.33 -0.36 -21.96
C VAL A 545 41.83 -0.96 -20.64
N LEU A 546 40.94 -1.10 -19.66
CA LEU A 546 41.26 -1.73 -18.38
C LEU A 546 41.54 -3.24 -18.51
N CYS A 547 41.04 -3.91 -19.54
CA CYS A 547 41.41 -5.31 -19.81
C CYS A 547 42.85 -5.46 -20.35
N ILE A 548 43.47 -4.40 -20.87
CA ILE A 548 44.82 -4.45 -21.49
C ILE A 548 45.93 -4.22 -20.45
N SER A 549 45.68 -3.48 -19.37
CA SER A 549 46.70 -3.22 -18.34
C SER A 549 46.84 -4.40 -17.35
N PRO A 550 48.07 -4.86 -17.08
CA PRO A 550 48.32 -6.02 -16.21
C PRO A 550 47.90 -5.77 -14.76
N THR A 551 47.97 -4.54 -14.26
CA THR A 551 47.54 -4.17 -12.89
C THR A 551 46.02 -4.18 -12.73
N SER A 552 45.27 -3.90 -13.81
CA SER A 552 43.81 -3.90 -13.81
C SER A 552 43.19 -5.26 -14.12
N SER A 553 43.95 -6.21 -14.68
CA SER A 553 43.51 -7.61 -14.77
C SER A 553 43.18 -8.19 -13.39
N ASN A 554 44.02 -7.88 -12.39
CA ASN A 554 43.83 -8.30 -10.99
C ASN A 554 42.65 -7.58 -10.34
N SER A 555 42.41 -6.29 -10.63
CA SER A 555 41.24 -5.57 -10.09
C SER A 555 39.92 -6.02 -10.73
N LEU A 556 39.94 -6.37 -12.02
CA LEU A 556 38.80 -6.98 -12.72
C LEU A 556 38.51 -8.39 -12.21
N HIS A 557 39.56 -9.18 -11.93
CA HIS A 557 39.41 -10.48 -11.29
C HIS A 557 38.75 -10.37 -9.91
N LYS A 558 39.26 -9.48 -9.04
CA LYS A 558 38.66 -9.18 -7.73
C LYS A 558 37.22 -8.69 -7.82
N LEU A 559 36.86 -7.92 -8.84
CA LEU A 559 35.48 -7.48 -9.07
C LEU A 559 34.55 -8.58 -9.55
N ARG A 560 35.06 -9.57 -10.30
CA ARG A 560 34.30 -10.75 -10.70
C ARG A 560 34.05 -11.64 -9.51
N GLU A 561 35.06 -11.87 -8.69
CA GLU A 561 34.96 -12.59 -7.42
C GLU A 561 33.93 -11.91 -6.51
N ARG A 562 34.06 -10.58 -6.30
CA ARG A 562 33.08 -9.82 -5.50
C ARG A 562 31.67 -9.84 -6.08
N ARG A 563 31.51 -9.86 -7.41
CA ARG A 563 30.21 -10.00 -8.07
C ARG A 563 29.60 -11.39 -7.85
N ALA A 564 30.41 -12.45 -7.88
CA ALA A 564 29.98 -13.82 -7.60
C ALA A 564 29.53 -13.96 -6.13
N GLU A 565 30.34 -13.47 -5.19
CA GLU A 565 29.99 -13.41 -3.76
C GLU A 565 28.69 -12.66 -3.53
N LEU A 566 28.52 -11.48 -4.15
CA LEU A 566 27.30 -10.68 -4.05
C LEU A 566 26.09 -11.38 -4.68
N SER A 567 26.27 -12.08 -5.80
CA SER A 567 25.22 -12.85 -6.44
C SER A 567 24.73 -13.98 -5.53
N GLU A 568 25.65 -14.72 -4.92
CA GLU A 568 25.34 -15.78 -3.97
C GLU A 568 24.65 -15.21 -2.72
N LYS A 569 25.16 -14.09 -2.18
CA LYS A 569 24.54 -13.40 -1.03
C LYS A 569 23.12 -12.93 -1.35
N VAL A 570 22.87 -12.39 -2.55
CA VAL A 570 21.51 -12.00 -2.99
C VAL A 570 20.59 -13.22 -3.13
N VAL A 571 21.06 -14.31 -3.76
CA VAL A 571 20.28 -15.54 -3.91
C VAL A 571 19.95 -16.14 -2.54
N LYS A 572 20.93 -16.19 -1.64
CA LYS A 572 20.76 -16.67 -0.26
C LYS A 572 19.75 -15.82 0.50
N VAL A 573 19.88 -14.50 0.48
CA VAL A 573 18.91 -13.60 1.14
C VAL A 573 17.50 -13.76 0.55
N ILE A 574 17.37 -13.95 -0.76
CA ILE A 574 16.07 -14.18 -1.42
C ILE A 574 15.51 -15.58 -1.10
N ASN A 575 16.35 -16.61 -0.98
CA ASN A 575 15.92 -17.96 -0.60
C ASN A 575 15.57 -18.06 0.89
N ASP A 576 16.26 -17.31 1.74
CA ASP A 576 16.00 -17.25 3.18
C ASP A 576 14.73 -16.44 3.48
N LEU A 577 14.56 -15.27 2.84
CA LEU A 577 13.45 -14.34 3.12
C LEU A 577 12.26 -14.47 2.15
N GLY A 578 12.43 -15.18 1.03
CA GLY A 578 11.40 -15.37 0.00
C GLY A 578 10.24 -16.26 0.45
N PRO A 579 10.49 -17.44 1.04
CA PRO A 579 9.47 -18.29 1.64
C PRO A 579 8.68 -17.57 2.75
N ASP A 580 9.32 -16.67 3.49
CA ASP A 580 8.68 -15.83 4.53
C ASP A 580 7.70 -14.76 3.95
N MET A 581 7.70 -14.57 2.63
CA MET A 581 6.83 -13.62 1.94
C MET A 581 5.72 -14.28 1.12
N TYR A 582 5.97 -15.47 0.57
CA TYR A 582 5.04 -16.17 -0.32
C TYR A 582 5.05 -17.65 0.04
N GLU A 583 3.92 -18.19 0.48
CA GLU A 583 3.79 -19.58 0.94
C GLU A 583 4.10 -20.59 -0.18
N ASP A 584 3.79 -20.25 -1.44
CA ASP A 584 4.16 -21.01 -2.65
C ASP A 584 5.41 -20.44 -3.35
N PHE A 585 6.45 -20.03 -2.60
CA PHE A 585 7.60 -19.32 -3.18
C PHE A 585 8.26 -20.08 -4.35
N GLU A 586 8.42 -21.40 -4.24
CA GLU A 586 9.05 -22.23 -5.28
C GLU A 586 8.16 -22.41 -6.53
N HIS A 587 6.83 -22.50 -6.38
CA HIS A 587 5.89 -22.59 -7.50
C HIS A 587 5.62 -21.23 -8.17
N THR A 588 5.72 -20.14 -7.40
CA THR A 588 5.49 -18.76 -7.88
C THR A 588 6.80 -18.06 -8.29
N ARG A 589 7.91 -18.80 -8.33
CA ARG A 589 9.25 -18.28 -8.57
C ARG A 589 9.41 -17.84 -10.02
N LEU A 590 9.72 -16.55 -10.23
CA LEU A 590 9.86 -15.97 -11.58
C LEU A 590 11.18 -16.37 -12.28
N ILE A 591 12.21 -16.72 -11.50
CA ILE A 591 13.52 -17.16 -12.00
C ILE A 591 13.90 -18.40 -11.20
N SER A 592 14.16 -19.51 -11.90
CA SER A 592 14.66 -20.76 -11.33
C SER A 592 15.97 -20.53 -10.57
N ASP A 593 16.17 -21.27 -9.47
CA ASP A 593 17.38 -21.12 -8.65
C ASP A 593 18.64 -21.39 -9.46
N PRO A 594 19.55 -20.41 -9.63
CA PRO A 594 20.79 -20.62 -10.37
C PRO A 594 21.75 -21.58 -9.66
N THR A 595 21.60 -21.82 -8.35
CA THR A 595 22.47 -22.73 -7.58
C THR A 595 22.04 -24.20 -7.64
N ARG A 596 20.79 -24.49 -8.02
CA ARG A 596 20.28 -25.87 -8.19
C ARG A 596 20.47 -26.44 -9.59
N ALA A 597 20.89 -25.63 -10.56
CA ALA A 597 20.99 -26.04 -11.96
C ALA A 597 22.14 -27.01 -12.28
N ASP A 598 23.11 -27.18 -11.37
CA ASP A 598 24.30 -28.02 -11.58
C ASP A 598 24.24 -29.40 -10.87
N GLY A 599 23.13 -29.77 -10.22
CA GLY A 599 22.98 -31.03 -9.48
C GLY A 599 21.76 -31.84 -9.95
N ALA A 600 22.00 -32.95 -10.64
CA ALA A 600 20.99 -33.88 -11.11
C ALA A 600 20.18 -34.55 -9.97
N LEU A 601 18.99 -35.04 -10.34
CA LEU A 601 18.05 -35.89 -9.59
C LEU A 601 18.65 -36.70 -8.43
N SER A 602 18.15 -36.49 -7.20
CA SER A 602 18.14 -37.51 -6.15
C SER A 602 17.13 -37.16 -5.05
N SER A 603 15.94 -37.74 -5.13
CA SER A 603 14.98 -37.84 -4.02
C SER A 603 15.37 -38.99 -3.09
N PRO A 604 15.43 -38.82 -1.75
CA PRO A 604 15.65 -39.95 -0.83
C PRO A 604 14.32 -40.68 -0.57
N LYS A 605 14.27 -41.96 -0.96
CA LYS A 605 13.31 -42.93 -0.42
C LYS A 605 13.97 -43.60 0.78
N GLU A 606 13.34 -43.51 1.95
CA GLU A 606 13.61 -44.40 3.07
C GLU A 606 12.91 -45.76 2.86
N ALA A 607 13.61 -46.79 3.31
CA ALA A 607 13.36 -48.19 3.04
C ALA A 607 12.45 -48.85 4.09
N GLY A 608 11.73 -49.89 3.66
CA GLY A 608 10.89 -50.75 4.50
C GLY A 608 10.40 -51.98 3.75
N ILE A 609 11.37 -52.83 3.36
CA ILE A 609 11.39 -54.29 3.09
C ILE A 609 10.03 -55.05 3.02
N SER A 610 9.78 -55.77 1.91
CA SER A 610 9.71 -57.26 1.89
C SER A 610 9.54 -57.83 0.46
N ASP A 611 10.58 -58.53 0.02
CA ASP A 611 10.62 -59.81 -0.72
C ASP A 611 9.58 -60.18 -1.81
N LYS A 612 10.03 -60.17 -3.08
CA LYS A 612 10.38 -61.37 -3.90
C LYS A 612 10.57 -61.01 -5.39
N THR A 613 11.69 -61.46 -5.94
CA THR A 613 12.13 -61.46 -7.36
C THR A 613 11.98 -62.89 -7.97
N PRO A 614 12.28 -63.17 -9.26
CA PRO A 614 11.66 -62.73 -10.54
C PRO A 614 11.38 -64.00 -11.44
N PRO A 615 11.65 -64.05 -12.77
CA PRO A 615 10.92 -63.50 -13.93
C PRO A 615 10.51 -64.60 -14.97
N GLU A 616 9.67 -64.25 -15.95
CA GLU A 616 9.86 -64.75 -17.33
C GLU A 616 9.22 -63.80 -18.36
N SER A 617 9.85 -63.74 -19.53
CA SER A 617 9.93 -62.64 -20.49
C SER A 617 8.89 -62.78 -21.64
N PRO A 618 9.15 -62.22 -22.83
CA PRO A 618 8.90 -60.85 -23.28
C PRO A 618 7.75 -60.80 -24.31
N HIS A 619 7.28 -59.61 -24.73
CA HIS A 619 7.15 -59.30 -26.16
C HIS A 619 6.76 -57.83 -26.41
N LEU A 620 7.57 -57.21 -27.27
CA LEU A 620 7.31 -55.94 -27.93
C LEU A 620 6.08 -56.02 -28.82
N SER A 621 5.21 -55.01 -28.80
CA SER A 621 4.84 -54.29 -30.02
C SER A 621 4.10 -52.97 -29.72
N ARG A 622 4.60 -51.95 -30.41
CA ARG A 622 4.23 -50.54 -30.39
C ARG A 622 2.88 -50.31 -31.09
N LYS A 623 1.96 -49.56 -30.46
CA LYS A 623 0.86 -48.88 -31.17
C LYS A 623 0.63 -47.47 -30.64
N ASN A 624 0.34 -46.60 -31.59
CA ASN A 624 0.30 -45.14 -31.55
C ASN A 624 -0.79 -44.55 -30.66
N THR A 625 -0.49 -43.42 -30.01
CA THR A 625 -1.49 -42.47 -29.51
C THR A 625 -1.15 -41.03 -29.96
N THR A 626 -1.55 -40.70 -31.18
CA THR A 626 -1.79 -39.32 -31.62
C THR A 626 -3.28 -39.02 -31.45
N LYS A 627 -3.68 -38.38 -30.35
CA LYS A 627 -4.95 -37.62 -30.22
C LYS A 627 -5.04 -36.93 -28.84
N SER A 628 -4.37 -35.78 -28.70
CA SER A 628 -4.76 -34.75 -27.70
C SER A 628 -4.05 -33.39 -27.90
N SER A 629 -3.62 -33.05 -29.12
CA SER A 629 -3.01 -31.75 -29.41
C SER A 629 -3.85 -30.92 -30.40
N GLN A 630 -5.07 -30.55 -30.02
CA GLN A 630 -5.84 -29.49 -30.70
C GLN A 630 -6.75 -28.75 -29.71
N ALA A 631 -6.17 -27.78 -28.97
CA ALA A 631 -6.88 -26.61 -28.42
C ALA A 631 -5.85 -25.55 -27.95
N MET A 632 -4.99 -25.09 -28.87
CA MET A 632 -4.21 -23.85 -28.69
C MET A 632 -4.14 -23.13 -30.04
N PRO A 633 -4.57 -21.86 -30.16
CA PRO A 633 -4.29 -21.08 -31.35
C PRO A 633 -2.80 -20.71 -31.37
N ARG A 634 -2.08 -21.32 -32.31
CA ARG A 634 -0.70 -21.02 -32.68
C ARG A 634 -0.68 -19.73 -33.51
N ASN A 635 -0.01 -18.69 -33.02
CA ASN A 635 0.68 -17.72 -33.86
C ASN A 635 1.74 -16.95 -33.05
N GLU A 636 2.84 -17.63 -32.74
CA GLU A 636 4.15 -17.00 -32.53
C GLU A 636 5.21 -17.91 -33.16
N SER A 637 5.29 -17.87 -34.49
CA SER A 637 6.44 -18.39 -35.23
C SER A 637 7.41 -17.25 -35.46
N PHE A 638 8.66 -17.50 -35.07
CA PHE A 638 9.83 -16.66 -35.31
C PHE A 638 10.03 -16.38 -36.80
N SER A 639 9.61 -15.20 -37.25
CA SER A 639 10.08 -14.58 -38.49
C SER A 639 9.82 -13.08 -38.48
N ASN A 640 10.62 -12.30 -37.73
CA ASN A 640 10.75 -10.86 -37.98
C ASN A 640 11.99 -10.21 -37.33
N ILE A 641 13.18 -10.74 -37.64
CA ILE A 641 14.48 -10.05 -37.41
C ILE A 641 14.87 -9.18 -38.63
N GLY A 642 13.88 -8.72 -39.42
CA GLY A 642 14.13 -7.99 -40.67
C GLY A 642 13.58 -6.56 -40.77
N ALA A 643 12.87 -6.04 -39.76
CA ALA A 643 12.09 -4.80 -39.89
C ALA A 643 12.77 -3.54 -39.32
N ILE A 644 14.06 -3.34 -39.57
CA ILE A 644 14.68 -2.00 -39.55
C ILE A 644 15.07 -1.68 -40.98
N GLY A 645 14.23 -0.91 -41.69
CA GLY A 645 14.56 -0.35 -43.00
C GLY A 645 15.04 1.09 -42.86
N MET A 646 16.34 1.33 -43.01
CA MET A 646 16.85 2.63 -43.44
C MET A 646 16.70 2.73 -44.96
N PHE A 647 15.98 3.76 -45.44
CA PHE A 647 15.73 4.16 -46.84
C PHE A 647 14.72 3.31 -47.64
N ALA A 648 13.65 3.97 -48.10
CA ALA A 648 12.40 3.38 -48.61
C ALA A 648 12.34 3.26 -50.14
N THR A 649 11.51 2.34 -50.67
CA THR A 649 10.77 2.53 -51.93
C THR A 649 9.39 1.82 -51.87
N ARG A 650 8.35 2.56 -52.30
CA ARG A 650 6.88 2.34 -52.37
C ARG A 650 6.33 0.96 -52.82
N PRO A 651 4.98 0.73 -52.88
CA PRO A 651 3.84 1.14 -52.04
C PRO A 651 2.86 -0.06 -51.75
N PRO A 652 1.70 0.13 -51.07
CA PRO A 652 0.95 -0.95 -50.41
C PRO A 652 -0.12 -1.60 -51.30
N SER A 653 -0.41 -2.87 -51.06
CA SER A 653 -1.66 -3.53 -51.44
C SER A 653 -1.80 -4.80 -50.58
N ARG A 654 -2.97 -5.33 -50.23
CA ARG A 654 -4.34 -5.00 -50.54
C ARG A 654 -5.18 -5.76 -49.50
N SER A 655 -6.31 -5.17 -49.13
CA SER A 655 -7.42 -5.84 -48.49
C SER A 655 -7.84 -7.10 -49.26
N ARG A 656 -8.27 -8.15 -48.54
CA ARG A 656 -9.46 -8.91 -48.92
C ARG A 656 -10.03 -9.70 -47.74
N SER A 657 -11.25 -9.27 -47.43
CA SER A 657 -12.34 -10.02 -46.84
C SER A 657 -12.48 -11.43 -47.41
N ARG A 658 -12.83 -12.40 -46.55
CA ARG A 658 -13.89 -13.37 -46.84
C ARG A 658 -14.65 -13.72 -45.56
N SER A 659 -15.91 -13.31 -45.59
CA SER A 659 -17.04 -13.82 -44.85
C SER A 659 -17.43 -15.22 -45.38
N SER A 660 -17.83 -16.11 -44.48
CA SER A 660 -18.92 -17.06 -44.72
C SER A 660 -19.47 -17.58 -43.39
N SER A 661 -20.78 -17.45 -43.29
CA SER A 661 -21.71 -17.69 -42.20
C SER A 661 -22.19 -19.13 -42.08
N SER A 662 -22.51 -19.56 -40.85
CA SER A 662 -23.64 -20.43 -40.40
C SER A 662 -23.20 -21.13 -39.10
N GLY A 663 -23.89 -21.18 -37.97
CA GLY A 663 -25.22 -20.78 -37.51
C GLY A 663 -25.50 -21.57 -36.20
N GLY A 664 -26.11 -20.93 -35.20
CA GLY A 664 -26.65 -21.51 -33.94
C GLY A 664 -25.63 -21.68 -32.79
N GLY A 665 -25.87 -21.36 -31.53
CA GLY A 665 -27.03 -20.86 -30.79
C GLY A 665 -26.83 -21.18 -29.29
N PHE A 666 -26.70 -20.13 -28.46
CA PHE A 666 -26.91 -20.01 -27.00
C PHE A 666 -26.13 -20.82 -25.95
N GLY A 667 -25.65 -20.10 -24.92
CA GLY A 667 -25.25 -20.61 -23.60
C GLY A 667 -24.33 -19.67 -22.80
N SER A 668 -24.92 -18.80 -21.96
CA SER A 668 -24.27 -17.81 -21.10
C SER A 668 -23.47 -18.39 -19.92
N GLY A 669 -22.33 -17.79 -19.58
CA GLY A 669 -21.59 -18.06 -18.34
C GLY A 669 -20.72 -16.88 -17.91
N GLY A 670 -21.33 -15.91 -17.20
CA GLY A 670 -20.65 -14.77 -16.60
C GLY A 670 -19.98 -15.14 -15.28
N PHE A 671 -18.80 -14.57 -15.04
CA PHE A 671 -18.07 -14.65 -13.76
C PHE A 671 -18.81 -13.89 -12.64
N PRO A 672 -18.88 -14.40 -11.40
CA PRO A 672 -19.58 -13.74 -10.31
C PRO A 672 -18.69 -12.66 -9.66
N VAL A 673 -19.24 -11.46 -9.56
CA VAL A 673 -18.73 -10.34 -8.76
C VAL A 673 -19.51 -10.34 -7.44
N SER A 674 -18.87 -10.59 -6.29
CA SER A 674 -19.50 -10.52 -4.98
C SER A 674 -19.42 -9.10 -4.40
N GLY A 675 -20.58 -8.58 -4.02
CA GLY A 675 -20.85 -7.18 -3.66
C GLY A 675 -20.38 -6.71 -2.28
N PHE A 676 -20.57 -5.41 -2.09
CA PHE A 676 -20.10 -4.57 -0.99
C PHE A 676 -21.13 -4.54 0.15
N THR A 677 -20.72 -4.05 1.33
CA THR A 677 -21.65 -3.67 2.40
C THR A 677 -21.48 -2.19 2.74
N ALA A 678 -22.62 -1.51 2.75
CA ALA A 678 -22.82 -0.07 2.90
C ALA A 678 -22.45 0.48 4.30
N LEU A 679 -21.76 1.63 4.34
CA LEU A 679 -21.60 2.51 5.51
C LEU A 679 -22.51 3.74 5.38
N ASP A 680 -23.77 3.63 5.76
CA ASP A 680 -24.63 4.81 5.96
C ASP A 680 -24.64 5.10 7.45
N THR A 681 -23.96 6.16 7.93
CA THR A 681 -24.29 6.87 9.19
C THR A 681 -23.32 8.02 9.49
N LYS A 682 -23.90 9.15 9.90
CA LYS A 682 -23.28 10.45 10.25
C LYS A 682 -22.11 10.40 11.25
N GLU A 683 -21.93 9.32 12.02
CA GLU A 683 -20.86 9.18 13.01
C GLU A 683 -19.48 8.91 12.38
N GLY A 684 -19.42 8.15 11.27
CA GLY A 684 -18.18 7.84 10.55
C GLY A 684 -17.48 9.09 9.97
N PHE A 685 -18.27 10.09 9.57
CA PHE A 685 -17.73 11.33 9.01
C PHE A 685 -17.06 12.23 10.06
N ASN A 686 -17.55 12.21 11.30
CA ASN A 686 -16.94 12.94 12.42
C ASN A 686 -15.64 12.26 12.89
N GLU A 687 -15.55 10.93 12.77
CA GLU A 687 -14.36 10.16 13.12
C GLU A 687 -13.22 10.37 12.11
N ALA A 688 -13.51 10.40 10.80
CA ALA A 688 -12.53 10.70 9.76
C ALA A 688 -11.95 12.13 9.90
N SER A 689 -12.80 13.12 10.21
CA SER A 689 -12.36 14.51 10.44
C SER A 689 -11.48 14.65 11.70
N ASN A 690 -11.71 13.81 12.71
CA ASN A 690 -10.92 13.77 13.94
C ASN A 690 -9.59 13.01 13.78
N LYS A 691 -9.54 11.94 12.97
CA LYS A 691 -8.29 11.24 12.61
C LYS A 691 -7.35 12.13 11.79
N ILE A 692 -7.88 12.97 10.90
CA ILE A 692 -7.11 13.96 10.13
C ILE A 692 -6.51 15.04 11.05
N ARG A 693 -7.26 15.51 12.07
CA ARG A 693 -6.75 16.46 13.09
C ARG A 693 -5.72 15.83 14.03
N ALA A 694 -5.84 14.54 14.34
CA ALA A 694 -4.88 13.81 15.17
C ALA A 694 -3.53 13.61 14.44
N ALA A 695 -3.57 13.34 13.13
CA ALA A 695 -2.37 13.23 12.30
C ALA A 695 -1.62 14.58 12.14
N MET A 696 -2.34 15.70 12.11
CA MET A 696 -1.73 17.04 12.08
C MET A 696 -1.10 17.46 13.42
N ARG A 697 -1.69 17.07 14.57
CA ARG A 697 -1.11 17.31 15.91
C ARG A 697 0.18 16.55 16.16
N GLN A 698 0.28 15.31 15.67
CA GLN A 698 1.49 14.50 15.82
C GLN A 698 2.71 15.12 15.08
N ARG A 699 2.46 15.99 14.09
CA ARG A 699 3.50 16.73 13.35
C ARG A 699 3.95 18.03 14.03
N GLY A 700 3.13 18.62 14.90
CA GLY A 700 3.54 19.74 15.76
C GLY A 700 4.54 19.30 16.84
N GLN A 701 4.26 18.15 17.44
CA GLN A 701 5.08 17.56 18.52
C GLN A 701 6.48 17.13 18.07
N LEU A 702 6.64 16.72 16.79
CA LEU A 702 7.95 16.38 16.22
C LEU A 702 8.87 17.60 16.06
N ARG A 703 8.35 18.84 16.06
CA ARG A 703 9.16 20.07 16.06
C ARG A 703 9.58 20.52 17.46
N ARG A 704 8.80 20.25 18.51
CA ARG A 704 9.20 20.56 19.90
C ARG A 704 10.35 19.69 20.40
N ARG A 705 10.59 18.53 19.79
CA ARG A 705 11.69 17.62 20.13
C ARG A 705 13.10 18.15 19.81
N LYS A 706 13.24 19.33 19.20
CA LYS A 706 14.54 19.95 18.90
C LYS A 706 14.89 21.16 19.77
N SER A 707 14.10 21.49 20.79
CA SER A 707 14.34 22.67 21.66
C SER A 707 14.05 22.43 23.16
N GLY A 708 13.86 21.19 23.62
CA GLY A 708 13.53 20.91 25.01
C GLY A 708 14.37 19.78 25.57
N ARG A 709 15.69 19.94 25.55
CA ARG A 709 16.60 19.07 26.30
C ARG A 709 17.03 19.78 27.57
N GLU A 710 16.06 20.13 28.40
CA GLU A 710 16.23 20.54 29.80
C GLU A 710 14.82 20.68 30.42
N LYS A 711 14.65 20.15 31.64
CA LYS A 711 13.43 20.11 32.47
C LYS A 711 12.45 18.95 32.23
N MET A 712 12.78 17.79 32.80
CA MET A 712 11.78 16.88 33.38
C MET A 712 12.35 16.26 34.68
N ALA A 713 12.07 16.95 35.78
CA ALA A 713 12.04 16.40 37.13
C ALA A 713 10.93 17.17 37.86
N ALA A 714 9.73 16.57 37.98
CA ALA A 714 8.74 16.83 39.03
C ALA A 714 7.37 16.19 38.71
N ALA A 715 6.75 15.69 39.78
CA ALA A 715 5.32 15.50 40.02
C ALA A 715 4.67 14.17 39.60
N GLY A 716 4.80 13.19 40.49
CA GLY A 716 3.67 12.33 40.86
C GLY A 716 2.95 12.90 42.08
N LEU A 717 1.61 12.95 42.04
CA LEU A 717 0.66 12.85 43.17
C LEU A 717 -0.76 13.11 42.63
N MET A 718 -1.71 12.20 42.89
CA MET A 718 -3.17 12.43 43.09
C MET A 718 -3.95 11.13 42.78
N SER A 719 -4.23 10.32 43.81
CA SER A 719 -5.19 9.21 43.76
C SER A 719 -5.61 8.81 45.18
N ILE A 720 -6.44 9.63 45.82
CA ILE A 720 -7.23 9.25 47.01
C ILE A 720 -8.61 9.89 46.81
N PHE A 721 -9.67 9.20 47.27
CA PHE A 721 -11.12 9.50 47.18
C PHE A 721 -11.91 8.73 46.12
N GLY A 722 -12.57 7.65 46.56
CA GLY A 722 -13.58 6.95 45.77
C GLY A 722 -13.98 5.57 46.30
N GLY A 723 -14.23 5.41 47.60
CA GLY A 723 -14.65 4.13 48.18
C GLY A 723 -15.87 4.29 49.10
N ALA A 724 -17.09 4.16 48.56
CA ALA A 724 -18.31 3.93 49.35
C ALA A 724 -19.59 3.66 48.48
N ARG A 725 -19.55 2.74 47.50
CA ARG A 725 -20.79 2.39 46.73
C ARG A 725 -20.86 0.97 46.14
N ARG A 726 -20.19 -0.05 46.70
CA ARG A 726 -19.88 -1.30 45.96
C ARG A 726 -20.48 -2.62 46.48
N VAL A 727 -21.55 -2.59 47.28
CA VAL A 727 -22.04 -3.81 47.97
C VAL A 727 -23.28 -4.46 47.31
N LEU A 728 -23.79 -3.97 46.17
CA LEU A 728 -24.99 -4.55 45.54
C LEU A 728 -24.84 -4.97 44.06
N THR A 729 -23.62 -4.98 43.52
CA THR A 729 -23.32 -5.50 42.17
C THR A 729 -21.97 -6.21 42.25
N GLY A 730 -21.94 -7.54 42.07
CA GLY A 730 -20.80 -8.44 42.26
C GLY A 730 -19.59 -8.24 41.34
N SER A 731 -19.20 -7.00 41.04
CA SER A 731 -17.97 -6.67 40.32
C SER A 731 -16.79 -6.67 41.29
N ALA A 732 -16.01 -7.75 41.29
CA ALA A 732 -14.75 -7.85 42.01
C ALA A 732 -13.75 -6.76 41.56
N ARG A 733 -12.79 -6.36 42.41
CA ARG A 733 -11.64 -5.54 41.97
C ARG A 733 -10.73 -6.36 41.06
N ALA A 734 -9.96 -5.67 40.20
CA ALA A 734 -8.99 -6.31 39.30
C ALA A 734 -7.97 -7.20 40.04
N SER A 735 -7.62 -6.83 41.27
CA SER A 735 -6.74 -7.59 42.17
C SER A 735 -7.40 -8.79 42.84
N GLU A 736 -8.74 -8.84 42.87
CA GLU A 736 -9.52 -9.89 43.55
C GLU A 736 -9.95 -11.00 42.57
N LEU A 737 -10.14 -10.67 41.29
CA LEU A 737 -10.60 -11.59 40.25
C LEU A 737 -9.58 -12.73 40.01
N PHE A 738 -8.36 -12.38 39.59
CA PHE A 738 -7.28 -13.33 39.33
C PHE A 738 -6.05 -13.02 40.19
N PRO A 739 -5.28 -14.04 40.63
CA PRO A 739 -4.04 -13.80 41.36
C PRO A 739 -3.05 -13.01 40.48
N GLN A 740 -2.49 -11.94 41.03
CA GLN A 740 -1.44 -11.16 40.36
C GLN A 740 -0.07 -11.77 40.61
N THR A 741 0.84 -11.69 39.64
CA THR A 741 2.21 -12.17 39.83
C THR A 741 2.98 -11.29 40.79
N ARG A 742 3.73 -11.92 41.70
CA ARG A 742 4.46 -11.26 42.77
C ARG A 742 5.93 -11.67 42.74
N PRO A 743 6.91 -10.75 42.69
CA PRO A 743 8.33 -11.10 42.57
C PRO A 743 8.84 -12.00 43.70
N ASP A 744 8.32 -11.83 44.92
CA ASP A 744 8.65 -12.63 46.10
C ASP A 744 8.16 -14.09 46.03
N VAL A 745 7.17 -14.38 45.19
CA VAL A 745 6.55 -15.72 45.05
C VAL A 745 6.86 -16.35 43.69
N ASP A 746 6.84 -15.54 42.64
CA ASP A 746 6.91 -15.93 41.22
C ASP A 746 8.29 -15.71 40.58
N GLY A 747 9.23 -15.14 41.35
CA GLY A 747 10.60 -14.81 40.96
C GLY A 747 10.71 -13.46 40.24
N GLU A 748 11.94 -12.94 40.14
CA GLU A 748 12.21 -11.65 39.47
C GLU A 748 11.84 -11.66 37.98
N ALA A 749 11.79 -12.83 37.35
CA ALA A 749 11.39 -13.01 35.95
C ALA A 749 10.00 -12.43 35.63
N CYS A 750 9.07 -12.34 36.60
CA CYS A 750 7.75 -11.77 36.35
C CYS A 750 7.76 -10.24 36.08
N LYS A 751 8.87 -9.54 36.37
CA LYS A 751 9.07 -8.11 36.05
C LYS A 751 9.66 -7.89 34.66
N HIS A 752 10.28 -8.91 34.08
CA HIS A 752 11.01 -8.81 32.83
C HIS A 752 10.14 -9.29 31.67
N ASP A 753 9.93 -8.41 30.69
CA ASP A 753 9.33 -8.80 29.43
C ASP A 753 10.34 -9.58 28.57
N CYS A 754 9.84 -10.22 27.52
CA CYS A 754 10.64 -11.11 26.69
C CYS A 754 11.75 -10.36 25.94
N ASP A 755 13.00 -10.48 26.42
CA ASP A 755 14.17 -9.89 25.79
C ASP A 755 14.56 -10.61 24.47
N SER A 756 14.15 -11.88 24.33
CA SER A 756 14.44 -12.71 23.16
C SER A 756 13.35 -12.67 22.07
N CYS A 757 12.27 -11.93 22.29
CA CYS A 757 11.14 -11.85 21.35
C CYS A 757 11.53 -11.02 20.13
N THR A 758 11.40 -11.63 18.95
CA THR A 758 11.84 -11.03 17.67
C THR A 758 10.68 -10.42 16.92
N VAL A 759 9.46 -10.89 17.15
CA VAL A 759 8.24 -10.31 16.59
C VAL A 759 7.93 -9.02 17.32
N LYS A 760 7.74 -7.94 16.56
CA LYS A 760 7.31 -6.64 17.08
C LYS A 760 6.14 -6.14 16.28
N TYR A 761 5.27 -5.37 16.92
CA TYR A 761 4.23 -4.67 16.19
C TYR A 761 4.82 -3.64 15.22
N PRO A 762 4.15 -3.36 14.09
CA PRO A 762 4.55 -2.31 13.17
C PRO A 762 4.72 -0.96 13.89
N ARG A 763 5.68 -0.12 13.47
CA ARG A 763 5.95 1.19 14.12
C ARG A 763 4.74 2.14 14.18
N HIS A 764 3.72 1.92 13.37
CA HIS A 764 2.47 2.69 13.34
C HIS A 764 1.30 2.04 14.10
N PHE A 765 1.52 0.89 14.73
CA PHE A 765 0.54 0.19 15.54
C PHE A 765 0.32 0.95 16.86
N LYS A 766 -0.75 1.74 16.92
CA LYS A 766 -1.13 2.49 18.11
C LYS A 766 -2.14 1.71 18.92
N VAL A 767 -1.84 1.51 20.20
CA VAL A 767 -2.77 0.98 21.19
C VAL A 767 -3.22 2.13 22.09
N GLU A 768 -4.51 2.19 22.42
CA GLU A 768 -5.05 3.24 23.28
C GLU A 768 -4.77 2.89 24.75
N GLU A 769 -3.78 3.56 25.37
CA GLU A 769 -3.30 3.24 26.72
C GLU A 769 -3.95 4.10 27.83
N THR A 770 -4.66 5.18 27.47
CA THR A 770 -5.08 6.19 28.48
C THR A 770 -6.36 5.84 29.23
N HIS A 771 -7.24 5.01 28.65
CA HIS A 771 -8.54 4.70 29.26
C HIS A 771 -8.46 3.46 30.18
N PRO A 772 -9.19 3.43 31.32
CA PRO A 772 -9.31 2.22 32.15
C PRO A 772 -9.90 1.04 31.36
N LEU A 773 -9.24 -0.13 31.40
CA LEU A 773 -9.70 -1.33 30.69
C LEU A 773 -10.73 -2.14 31.48
N TYR A 774 -10.48 -2.30 32.78
CA TYR A 774 -11.20 -3.21 33.65
C TYR A 774 -12.68 -2.82 33.82
N GLY A 775 -13.58 -3.79 33.77
CA GLY A 775 -15.00 -3.62 34.10
C GLY A 775 -15.90 -3.07 32.97
N ASN A 776 -15.37 -2.90 31.75
CA ASN A 776 -16.13 -2.38 30.60
C ASN A 776 -16.41 -3.47 29.55
N ILE A 777 -17.04 -4.56 29.99
CA ILE A 777 -17.37 -5.73 29.16
C ILE A 777 -18.86 -6.03 29.27
N LYS A 778 -19.47 -6.54 28.20
CA LYS A 778 -20.85 -7.00 28.24
C LYS A 778 -20.90 -8.42 28.83
N PRO A 779 -21.73 -8.72 29.85
CA PRO A 779 -21.90 -10.07 30.39
C PRO A 779 -22.28 -11.09 29.33
N TRP A 780 -21.81 -12.34 29.48
CA TRP A 780 -22.31 -13.52 28.78
C TRP A 780 -22.29 -14.74 29.71
N SER A 781 -23.22 -15.67 29.50
CA SER A 781 -23.39 -16.91 30.28
C SER A 781 -22.74 -18.10 29.56
N THR A 782 -22.86 -18.15 28.24
CA THR A 782 -22.29 -19.20 27.37
C THR A 782 -21.61 -18.57 26.16
N HIS A 783 -20.53 -19.17 25.67
CA HIS A 783 -19.79 -18.71 24.50
C HIS A 783 -19.67 -19.84 23.49
N VAL A 784 -20.20 -19.63 22.28
CA VAL A 784 -20.16 -20.61 21.19
C VAL A 784 -19.20 -20.12 20.12
N LEU A 785 -18.26 -20.99 19.76
CA LEU A 785 -17.32 -20.82 18.67
C LEU A 785 -17.77 -21.67 17.49
N VAL A 786 -18.02 -21.06 16.33
CA VAL A 786 -18.39 -21.77 15.10
C VAL A 786 -17.17 -21.94 14.22
N ALA A 787 -16.83 -23.17 13.84
CA ALA A 787 -15.74 -23.45 12.90
C ALA A 787 -16.10 -22.94 11.50
N THR A 788 -15.20 -22.19 10.88
CA THR A 788 -15.40 -21.70 9.51
C THR A 788 -14.19 -21.89 8.61
N SER A 789 -13.04 -22.36 9.11
CA SER A 789 -11.76 -22.37 8.39
C SER A 789 -11.37 -21.00 7.76
N LYS A 790 -11.94 -19.89 8.27
CA LYS A 790 -11.67 -18.51 7.80
C LYS A 790 -10.96 -17.74 8.90
N SER A 791 -10.17 -16.74 8.53
CA SER A 791 -9.48 -15.85 9.49
C SER A 791 -10.09 -14.45 9.59
N ASP A 792 -11.12 -14.16 8.78
CA ASP A 792 -11.84 -12.89 8.73
C ASP A 792 -13.30 -13.14 8.33
N TRP A 793 -14.20 -12.27 8.77
CA TRP A 793 -15.65 -12.44 8.65
C TRP A 793 -16.34 -11.10 8.38
N SER A 794 -17.62 -11.15 8.01
CA SER A 794 -18.51 -10.00 7.97
C SER A 794 -18.58 -9.26 9.32
N ARG A 795 -19.06 -8.01 9.33
CA ARG A 795 -18.99 -7.12 10.51
C ARG A 795 -19.75 -7.68 11.73
N HIS A 796 -20.85 -8.39 11.48
CA HIS A 796 -21.58 -9.20 12.44
C HIS A 796 -21.59 -10.63 11.90
N VAL A 797 -21.19 -11.61 12.71
CA VAL A 797 -21.10 -13.01 12.26
C VAL A 797 -22.45 -13.59 11.83
N GLU A 798 -23.54 -13.01 12.33
CA GLU A 798 -24.92 -13.33 11.97
C GLU A 798 -25.24 -12.94 10.50
N ASP A 799 -24.47 -12.04 9.87
CA ASP A 799 -24.68 -11.60 8.48
C ASP A 799 -24.07 -12.57 7.43
N GLU A 800 -23.38 -13.64 7.85
CA GLU A 800 -22.82 -14.66 6.96
C GLU A 800 -23.93 -15.57 6.40
N ARG A 801 -24.49 -15.20 5.24
CA ARG A 801 -25.63 -15.91 4.61
C ARG A 801 -25.37 -17.39 4.37
N GLY A 802 -26.38 -18.22 4.65
CA GLY A 802 -26.36 -19.68 4.54
C GLY A 802 -25.60 -20.39 5.66
N SER A 803 -25.04 -19.66 6.62
CA SER A 803 -24.21 -20.24 7.68
C SER A 803 -25.00 -20.60 8.94
N VAL A 804 -24.40 -21.43 9.79
CA VAL A 804 -24.92 -21.71 11.15
C VAL A 804 -25.02 -20.43 11.99
N MET A 805 -24.17 -19.44 11.75
CA MET A 805 -24.15 -18.17 12.49
C MET A 805 -25.35 -17.29 12.17
N GLU A 806 -25.80 -17.25 10.91
CA GLU A 806 -27.05 -16.60 10.51
C GLU A 806 -28.26 -17.26 11.18
N ALA A 807 -28.28 -18.59 11.22
CA ALA A 807 -29.35 -19.33 11.91
C ALA A 807 -29.41 -19.05 13.42
N PHE A 808 -28.27 -18.79 14.08
CA PHE A 808 -28.25 -18.32 15.47
C PHE A 808 -28.89 -16.94 15.64
N GLY A 809 -28.72 -16.04 14.66
CA GLY A 809 -29.33 -14.70 14.68
C GLY A 809 -30.86 -14.74 14.58
N HIS A 810 -31.42 -15.76 13.92
CA HIS A 810 -32.86 -15.96 13.76
C HIS A 810 -33.50 -16.89 14.82
N ALA A 811 -32.70 -17.66 15.56
CA ALA A 811 -33.21 -18.60 16.55
C ALA A 811 -33.59 -17.92 17.89
N SER A 812 -34.40 -18.61 18.69
CA SER A 812 -34.70 -18.19 20.06
C SER A 812 -33.44 -18.22 20.93
N LYS A 813 -33.25 -17.19 21.76
CA LYS A 813 -32.13 -17.13 22.71
C LYS A 813 -32.17 -18.30 23.70
N PRO A 814 -31.01 -18.80 24.17
CA PRO A 814 -30.97 -19.88 25.15
C PRO A 814 -31.57 -19.46 26.49
N SER A 815 -32.11 -20.43 27.23
CA SER A 815 -32.77 -20.18 28.53
C SER A 815 -31.79 -19.97 29.67
N ASN A 816 -30.53 -20.41 29.54
CA ASN A 816 -29.48 -20.28 30.57
C ASN A 816 -28.71 -18.94 30.53
N GLY A 817 -29.30 -17.92 29.90
CA GLY A 817 -28.78 -16.56 29.91
C GLY A 817 -28.21 -16.12 28.56
N ARG A 818 -27.23 -15.21 28.60
CA ARG A 818 -26.80 -14.52 27.39
C ARG A 818 -25.74 -15.30 26.64
N LEU A 819 -26.02 -15.61 25.37
CA LEU A 819 -25.06 -16.22 24.46
C LEU A 819 -24.09 -15.17 23.89
N MET A 820 -22.80 -15.48 23.91
CA MET A 820 -21.78 -14.88 23.07
C MET A 820 -21.54 -15.80 21.88
N LEU A 821 -21.73 -15.30 20.67
CA LEU A 821 -21.48 -16.05 19.44
C LEU A 821 -20.24 -15.50 18.76
N SER A 822 -19.30 -16.39 18.43
CA SER A 822 -18.09 -16.04 17.71
C SER A 822 -17.83 -17.00 16.56
N ALA A 823 -17.36 -16.47 15.44
CA ALA A 823 -16.83 -17.27 14.34
C ALA A 823 -15.35 -17.52 14.59
N SER A 824 -14.87 -18.71 14.25
CA SER A 824 -13.51 -19.18 14.56
C SER A 824 -12.83 -19.82 13.35
N ASN A 825 -11.51 -19.66 13.26
CA ASN A 825 -10.70 -20.32 12.23
C ASN A 825 -10.46 -21.81 12.50
N MET A 826 -11.13 -22.39 13.50
CA MET A 826 -11.19 -23.84 13.70
C MET A 826 -11.49 -24.57 12.37
N PRO A 827 -10.86 -25.73 12.14
CA PRO A 827 -11.08 -26.51 10.93
C PRO A 827 -12.53 -26.98 10.84
N THR A 828 -13.08 -26.92 9.64
CA THR A 828 -14.34 -27.58 9.29
C THR A 828 -14.04 -29.03 8.91
N PRO A 829 -15.01 -29.96 8.99
CA PRO A 829 -14.77 -31.38 8.68
C PRO A 829 -14.10 -31.65 7.32
N ASN A 830 -14.33 -30.78 6.33
CA ASN A 830 -13.75 -30.89 4.99
C ASN A 830 -12.64 -29.86 4.69
N ASN A 831 -12.20 -29.09 5.69
CA ASN A 831 -11.20 -28.03 5.57
C ASN A 831 -11.44 -27.04 4.41
N ARG A 832 -12.72 -26.77 4.10
CA ARG A 832 -13.13 -25.82 3.08
C ARG A 832 -14.02 -24.74 3.71
N PRO A 833 -13.84 -23.46 3.35
CA PRO A 833 -14.63 -22.35 3.88
C PRO A 833 -16.02 -22.25 3.19
N ASP A 834 -16.71 -23.38 3.02
CA ASP A 834 -18.04 -23.49 2.40
C ASP A 834 -19.11 -23.74 3.48
N TYR A 835 -20.18 -22.95 3.46
CA TYR A 835 -21.29 -23.06 4.42
C TYR A 835 -22.35 -24.10 4.02
N ASN A 836 -22.24 -24.67 2.82
CA ASN A 836 -23.18 -25.71 2.35
C ASN A 836 -23.00 -27.06 3.04
N GLN A 837 -21.93 -27.23 3.81
CA GLN A 837 -21.59 -28.48 4.50
C GLN A 837 -21.78 -28.34 6.01
N PRO A 838 -22.02 -29.46 6.73
CA PRO A 838 -22.07 -29.44 8.18
C PRO A 838 -20.77 -28.92 8.78
N THR A 839 -20.87 -28.13 9.84
CA THR A 839 -19.72 -27.58 10.56
C THR A 839 -19.64 -28.11 11.99
N THR A 840 -18.54 -27.77 12.66
CA THR A 840 -18.26 -28.11 14.05
C THR A 840 -18.35 -26.84 14.89
N ILE A 841 -18.81 -26.96 16.13
CA ILE A 841 -18.84 -25.85 17.09
C ILE A 841 -18.20 -26.26 18.42
N LEU A 842 -17.66 -25.30 19.15
CA LEU A 842 -17.13 -25.48 20.51
C LEU A 842 -17.93 -24.63 21.50
N VAL A 843 -18.49 -25.28 22.52
CA VAL A 843 -19.29 -24.65 23.58
C VAL A 843 -18.43 -24.43 24.82
N LEU A 844 -18.34 -23.17 25.26
CA LEU A 844 -17.61 -22.71 26.45
C LEU A 844 -18.60 -22.10 27.45
N PRO A 845 -18.40 -22.25 28.77
CA PRO A 845 -17.28 -22.90 29.45
C PRO A 845 -17.30 -24.44 29.44
N ALA A 846 -18.27 -25.10 28.82
CA ALA A 846 -18.39 -26.57 28.84
C ALA A 846 -17.18 -27.34 28.27
N PHE A 847 -16.34 -26.71 27.43
CA PHE A 847 -15.27 -27.40 26.67
C PHE A 847 -15.80 -28.61 25.89
N THR A 848 -16.95 -28.45 25.24
CA THR A 848 -17.60 -29.53 24.47
C THR A 848 -17.64 -29.17 22.99
N ILE A 849 -17.11 -30.05 22.15
CA ILE A 849 -17.17 -29.97 20.68
C ILE A 849 -18.43 -30.69 20.21
N ILE A 850 -19.19 -30.07 19.32
CA ILE A 850 -20.38 -30.65 18.69
C ILE A 850 -20.16 -30.65 17.19
N GLU A 851 -20.21 -31.83 16.58
CA GLU A 851 -19.98 -32.07 15.16
C GLU A 851 -21.30 -32.21 14.39
N ASN A 852 -21.22 -32.15 13.06
CA ASN A 852 -22.37 -32.27 12.13
C ASN A 852 -23.47 -31.22 12.32
N VAL A 853 -23.10 -30.00 12.71
CA VAL A 853 -24.07 -28.90 12.92
C VAL A 853 -24.43 -28.27 11.58
N THR A 854 -25.73 -28.17 11.29
CA THR A 854 -26.28 -27.48 10.11
C THR A 854 -27.18 -26.32 10.51
N PRO A 855 -27.42 -25.33 9.63
CA PRO A 855 -28.29 -24.19 9.96
C PRO A 855 -29.70 -24.59 10.48
N PRO A 856 -30.39 -25.59 9.90
CA PRO A 856 -31.69 -26.04 10.41
C PRO A 856 -31.62 -26.72 11.79
N ALA A 857 -30.46 -27.22 12.21
CA ALA A 857 -30.30 -27.91 13.49
C ALA A 857 -30.12 -26.95 14.68
N VAL A 858 -29.90 -25.65 14.43
CA VAL A 858 -29.59 -24.64 15.46
C VAL A 858 -30.64 -24.54 16.58
N PRO A 859 -31.96 -24.56 16.32
CA PRO A 859 -32.95 -24.54 17.41
C PRO A 859 -32.84 -25.76 18.35
N SER A 860 -32.59 -26.94 17.79
CA SER A 860 -32.39 -28.17 18.58
C SER A 860 -31.10 -28.12 19.37
N LEU A 861 -30.03 -27.61 18.75
CA LEU A 861 -28.74 -27.37 19.39
C LEU A 861 -28.86 -26.41 20.59
N ILE A 862 -29.60 -25.29 20.43
CA ILE A 862 -29.81 -24.33 21.51
C ILE A 862 -30.54 -25.00 22.68
N ASN A 863 -31.65 -25.68 22.42
CA ASN A 863 -32.48 -26.25 23.49
C ASN A 863 -31.83 -27.44 24.20
N LYS A 864 -31.12 -28.29 23.47
CA LYS A 864 -30.61 -29.56 24.01
C LYS A 864 -29.15 -29.50 24.48
N TYR A 865 -28.32 -28.63 23.89
CA TYR A 865 -26.92 -28.46 24.29
C TYR A 865 -26.67 -27.14 25.00
N ILE A 866 -26.91 -26.00 24.33
CA ILE A 866 -26.46 -24.70 24.85
C ILE A 866 -27.21 -24.31 26.12
N SER A 867 -28.53 -24.45 26.16
CA SER A 867 -29.37 -24.15 27.33
C SER A 867 -29.11 -25.06 28.53
N ARG A 868 -28.48 -26.23 28.33
CA ARG A 868 -28.13 -27.19 29.40
C ARG A 868 -26.65 -27.15 29.76
N ALA A 869 -25.83 -26.41 29.01
CA ALA A 869 -24.42 -26.27 29.28
C ALA A 869 -24.18 -25.41 30.54
N PRO A 870 -23.11 -25.68 31.30
CA PRO A 870 -22.73 -24.84 32.43
C PRO A 870 -22.49 -23.39 31.98
N THR A 871 -22.86 -22.46 32.83
CA THR A 871 -22.68 -21.02 32.62
C THR A 871 -21.42 -20.50 33.29
N THR A 872 -21.05 -19.25 33.00
CA THR A 872 -19.91 -18.58 33.63
C THR A 872 -20.05 -18.36 35.14
N SER A 873 -21.26 -18.48 35.69
CA SER A 873 -21.55 -18.31 37.13
C SER A 873 -21.75 -19.63 37.86
N ASP A 874 -21.87 -20.74 37.15
CA ASP A 874 -22.15 -22.04 37.77
C ASP A 874 -20.88 -22.56 38.48
N PRO A 875 -21.03 -23.27 39.61
CA PRO A 875 -19.91 -23.92 40.29
C PRO A 875 -19.26 -24.99 39.40
N LEU A 876 -18.08 -25.48 39.80
CA LEU A 876 -17.30 -26.49 39.06
C LEU A 876 -17.90 -27.90 39.18
N ASP A 877 -19.10 -28.09 38.63
CA ASP A 877 -19.75 -29.39 38.55
C ASP A 877 -19.41 -30.11 37.22
N PRO A 878 -19.45 -31.46 37.20
CA PRO A 878 -19.25 -32.24 35.99
C PRO A 878 -20.24 -31.89 34.87
N VAL A 879 -19.74 -31.76 33.64
CA VAL A 879 -20.56 -31.44 32.46
C VAL A 879 -21.39 -32.65 32.04
N SER A 880 -22.72 -32.54 32.09
CA SER A 880 -23.66 -33.59 31.67
C SER A 880 -24.46 -33.18 30.43
N LEU A 881 -23.89 -33.41 29.24
CA LEU A 881 -24.53 -33.15 27.95
C LEU A 881 -24.84 -34.47 27.21
N PRO A 882 -25.92 -34.55 26.41
CA PRO A 882 -26.26 -35.78 25.68
C PRO A 882 -25.21 -36.09 24.60
N LYS A 883 -24.69 -37.33 24.54
CA LYS A 883 -23.63 -37.72 23.58
C LYS A 883 -24.05 -37.61 22.12
N THR A 884 -25.29 -37.96 21.79
CA THR A 884 -25.79 -37.94 20.41
C THR A 884 -27.24 -37.47 20.40
N ILE A 885 -27.61 -36.68 19.40
CA ILE A 885 -29.00 -36.27 19.15
C ILE A 885 -29.37 -36.67 17.72
N PRO A 886 -30.40 -37.53 17.54
CA PRO A 886 -30.86 -37.93 16.21
C PRO A 886 -31.31 -36.73 15.37
N SER A 887 -30.84 -36.66 14.13
CA SER A 887 -31.30 -35.67 13.14
C SER A 887 -32.67 -36.10 12.58
N SER A 888 -33.65 -35.20 12.54
CA SER A 888 -35.01 -35.51 12.06
C SER A 888 -35.12 -35.67 10.52
N ARG A 889 -34.03 -35.47 9.77
CA ARG A 889 -33.97 -35.58 8.31
C ARG A 889 -32.77 -36.43 7.86
N SER A 890 -33.05 -37.53 7.17
CA SER A 890 -32.16 -38.65 6.83
C SER A 890 -30.97 -38.35 5.88
N ALA A 891 -30.70 -37.10 5.53
CA ALA A 891 -29.62 -36.73 4.59
C ALA A 891 -28.33 -36.21 5.26
N VAL A 892 -28.38 -35.92 6.57
CA VAL A 892 -27.25 -35.38 7.33
C VAL A 892 -27.10 -36.21 8.61
N GLY A 893 -25.87 -36.68 8.89
CA GLY A 893 -25.58 -37.49 10.08
C GLY A 893 -25.93 -36.81 11.40
N ASP A 894 -26.05 -37.61 12.46
CA ASP A 894 -26.45 -37.12 13.79
C ASP A 894 -25.45 -36.12 14.38
N MET A 895 -25.96 -35.18 15.20
CA MET A 895 -25.10 -34.29 15.98
C MET A 895 -24.44 -35.09 17.10
N VAL A 896 -23.11 -35.11 17.11
CA VAL A 896 -22.30 -35.86 18.08
C VAL A 896 -21.55 -34.87 18.96
N ALA A 897 -21.67 -35.02 20.27
CA ALA A 897 -20.95 -34.22 21.25
C ALA A 897 -19.77 -35.01 21.85
N ARG A 898 -18.59 -34.39 21.85
CA ARG A 898 -17.37 -34.95 22.45
C ARG A 898 -16.63 -33.89 23.29
N PRO A 899 -15.85 -34.29 24.30
CA PRO A 899 -15.04 -33.34 25.05
C PRO A 899 -13.94 -32.72 24.18
N CYS A 900 -13.63 -31.44 24.43
CA CYS A 900 -12.51 -30.76 23.78
C CYS A 900 -11.19 -31.30 24.37
N PRO A 901 -10.24 -31.74 23.51
CA PRO A 901 -8.98 -32.34 23.96
C PRO A 901 -8.05 -31.35 24.65
N HIS A 902 -8.19 -30.04 24.40
CA HIS A 902 -7.29 -29.03 24.92
C HIS A 902 -7.53 -28.72 26.41
N ARG A 903 -6.44 -28.43 27.12
CA ARG A 903 -6.47 -27.98 28.53
C ARG A 903 -6.70 -26.48 28.64
N VAL A 904 -6.23 -25.73 27.64
CA VAL A 904 -6.40 -24.27 27.50
C VAL A 904 -6.80 -23.94 26.07
N VAL A 905 -7.75 -23.02 25.92
CA VAL A 905 -8.16 -22.45 24.63
C VAL A 905 -7.91 -20.95 24.65
N VAL A 906 -7.04 -20.49 23.76
CA VAL A 906 -6.71 -19.06 23.59
C VAL A 906 -7.41 -18.53 22.36
N LEU A 907 -8.21 -17.48 22.53
CA LEU A 907 -8.96 -16.84 21.46
C LEU A 907 -8.38 -15.46 21.17
N LEU A 908 -7.93 -15.24 19.95
CA LEU A 908 -7.36 -13.98 19.49
C LEU A 908 -8.32 -13.30 18.52
N CYS A 909 -8.69 -12.06 18.82
CA CYS A 909 -9.49 -11.26 17.90
C CYS A 909 -8.67 -10.95 16.63
N SER A 910 -9.03 -11.52 15.48
CA SER A 910 -8.35 -11.31 14.17
C SER A 910 -9.17 -10.46 13.18
N HIS A 911 -10.36 -10.03 13.58
CA HIS A 911 -11.37 -9.42 12.70
C HIS A 911 -10.89 -8.14 12.03
N ARG A 912 -10.42 -8.23 10.78
CA ARG A 912 -9.76 -7.15 10.06
C ARG A 912 -10.77 -6.14 9.49
N THR A 913 -11.94 -6.61 9.06
CA THR A 913 -13.04 -5.74 8.60
C THR A 913 -13.55 -4.81 9.69
N ARG A 914 -13.52 -5.27 10.95
CA ARG A 914 -14.06 -4.55 12.11
C ARG A 914 -13.01 -3.74 12.88
N ASP A 915 -11.83 -4.31 13.15
CA ASP A 915 -10.66 -3.59 13.67
C ASP A 915 -9.39 -4.07 12.95
N ALA A 916 -8.90 -3.28 12.00
CA ALA A 916 -7.70 -3.60 11.24
C ALA A 916 -6.44 -3.79 12.11
N ARG A 917 -6.43 -3.27 13.36
CA ARG A 917 -5.34 -3.52 14.31
C ARG A 917 -5.42 -4.94 14.86
N CYS A 918 -6.61 -5.43 15.21
CA CYS A 918 -6.81 -6.81 15.63
C CYS A 918 -6.34 -7.81 14.56
N GLY A 919 -6.67 -7.56 13.29
CA GLY A 919 -6.19 -8.37 12.16
C GLY A 919 -4.68 -8.29 11.90
N GLN A 920 -4.00 -7.24 12.39
CA GLN A 920 -2.53 -7.16 12.36
C GLN A 920 -1.89 -7.79 13.59
N SER A 921 -2.47 -7.63 14.78
CA SER A 921 -1.89 -8.13 16.03
C SER A 921 -2.06 -9.62 16.22
N ALA A 922 -3.22 -10.18 15.88
CA ALA A 922 -3.53 -11.58 16.20
C ALA A 922 -2.53 -12.58 15.58
N PRO A 923 -2.12 -12.48 14.30
CA PRO A 923 -1.10 -13.37 13.75
C PRO A 923 0.26 -13.23 14.43
N LEU A 924 0.63 -12.01 14.85
CA LEU A 924 1.91 -11.73 15.51
C LEU A 924 1.93 -12.27 16.95
N ILE A 925 0.83 -12.10 17.68
CA ILE A 925 0.66 -12.68 19.03
C ILE A 925 0.65 -14.21 18.92
N LYS A 926 -0.10 -14.79 17.98
CA LYS A 926 -0.15 -16.24 17.76
C LYS A 926 1.26 -16.80 17.56
N LYS A 927 2.04 -16.18 16.66
CA LYS A 927 3.41 -16.60 16.35
C LYS A 927 4.32 -16.62 17.58
N GLU A 928 4.28 -15.62 18.45
CA GLU A 928 5.09 -15.63 19.67
C GLU A 928 4.56 -16.59 20.74
N LEU A 929 3.24 -16.74 20.88
CA LEU A 929 2.68 -17.77 21.77
C LEU A 929 3.14 -19.18 21.35
N GLU A 930 3.03 -19.51 20.06
CA GLU A 930 3.52 -20.79 19.50
C GLU A 930 5.01 -20.98 19.78
N ARG A 931 5.82 -19.93 19.59
CA ARG A 931 7.26 -19.98 19.85
C ARG A 931 7.58 -20.37 21.29
N HIS A 932 6.83 -19.89 22.26
CA HIS A 932 7.05 -20.22 23.67
C HIS A 932 6.39 -21.54 24.10
N LEU A 933 5.33 -21.98 23.42
CA LEU A 933 4.63 -23.23 23.72
C LEU A 933 5.27 -24.46 23.08
N ARG A 934 5.92 -24.33 21.91
CA ARG A 934 6.57 -25.44 21.20
C ARG A 934 7.70 -26.11 21.99
N PRO A 935 8.64 -25.38 22.63
CA PRO A 935 9.67 -25.99 23.47
C PRO A 935 9.11 -26.78 24.66
N LEU A 936 7.92 -26.41 25.12
CA LEU A 936 7.20 -27.11 26.19
C LEU A 936 6.39 -28.31 25.69
N GLY A 937 6.29 -28.52 24.37
CA GLY A 937 5.45 -29.55 23.76
C GLY A 937 3.94 -29.31 23.94
N LEU A 938 3.54 -28.08 24.28
CA LEU A 938 2.16 -27.71 24.62
C LEU A 938 1.38 -27.06 23.47
N ASP A 939 2.07 -26.66 22.40
CA ASP A 939 1.43 -26.10 21.20
C ASP A 939 0.53 -27.15 20.54
N ARG A 940 -0.68 -26.77 20.15
CA ARG A 940 -1.62 -27.60 19.39
C ARG A 940 -2.06 -26.82 18.16
N ASP A 941 -1.63 -27.30 17.00
CA ASP A 941 -2.03 -26.74 15.71
C ASP A 941 -3.53 -26.96 15.46
N LEU A 942 -4.07 -26.31 14.43
CA LEU A 942 -5.52 -26.31 14.16
C LEU A 942 -6.10 -27.72 13.91
N ASP A 943 -5.31 -28.61 13.30
CA ASP A 943 -5.69 -30.00 13.00
C ASP A 943 -5.14 -31.01 14.05
N ASP A 944 -4.51 -30.55 15.13
CA ASP A 944 -3.88 -31.42 16.14
C ASP A 944 -4.88 -31.79 17.26
N GLU A 945 -5.41 -33.01 17.18
CA GLU A 945 -6.36 -33.54 18.16
C GLU A 945 -5.73 -34.23 19.38
N ARG A 946 -4.39 -34.21 19.51
CA ARG A 946 -3.73 -34.87 20.65
C ARG A 946 -4.23 -34.30 21.98
N PRO A 947 -4.55 -35.17 22.97
CA PRO A 947 -5.05 -34.71 24.25
C PRO A 947 -4.05 -33.78 24.94
N GLY A 948 -4.58 -32.78 25.65
CA GLY A 948 -3.79 -31.78 26.35
C GLY A 948 -3.41 -30.56 25.51
N GLY A 949 -2.45 -29.80 26.03
CA GLY A 949 -1.89 -28.62 25.36
C GLY A 949 -2.83 -27.41 25.27
N VAL A 950 -2.47 -26.49 24.39
CA VAL A 950 -3.05 -25.16 24.22
C VAL A 950 -3.47 -24.98 22.76
N GLY A 951 -4.78 -24.85 22.52
CA GLY A 951 -5.30 -24.50 21.20
C GLY A 951 -5.40 -22.99 21.03
N ILE A 952 -4.82 -22.42 19.97
CA ILE A 952 -4.86 -20.97 19.69
C ILE A 952 -5.69 -20.71 18.44
N TYR A 953 -6.86 -20.09 18.63
CA TYR A 953 -7.82 -19.82 17.56
C TYR A 953 -8.02 -18.33 17.32
N PHE A 954 -8.16 -17.97 16.05
CA PHE A 954 -8.63 -16.66 15.64
C PHE A 954 -10.15 -16.61 15.72
N VAL A 955 -10.66 -15.52 16.28
CA VAL A 955 -12.09 -15.25 16.37
C VAL A 955 -12.44 -13.88 15.80
N ASN A 956 -13.72 -13.72 15.44
CA ASN A 956 -14.29 -12.43 15.09
C ASN A 956 -14.20 -11.43 16.25
N HIS A 957 -14.68 -10.21 16.03
CA HIS A 957 -14.49 -9.13 16.98
C HIS A 957 -15.23 -9.35 18.30
N VAL A 958 -14.47 -9.70 19.34
CA VAL A 958 -15.00 -9.98 20.68
C VAL A 958 -15.11 -8.74 21.58
N GLY A 959 -14.48 -7.59 21.27
CA GLY A 959 -14.42 -6.48 22.22
C GLY A 959 -14.01 -5.13 21.65
N GLY A 960 -14.62 -4.04 22.14
CA GLY A 960 -14.64 -2.71 21.52
C GLY A 960 -13.34 -2.26 20.82
N HIS A 961 -13.49 -1.71 19.60
CA HIS A 961 -12.45 -1.24 18.67
C HIS A 961 -11.41 -0.31 19.26
N LYS A 962 -11.56 0.14 20.49
CA LYS A 962 -10.64 1.07 21.13
C LYS A 962 -9.35 0.38 21.56
N TYR A 963 -9.43 -0.85 22.07
CA TYR A 963 -8.33 -1.45 22.85
C TYR A 963 -7.37 -2.35 22.07
N SER A 964 -7.75 -2.90 20.90
CA SER A 964 -6.94 -3.77 20.01
C SER A 964 -6.21 -4.94 20.71
N ALA A 965 -5.75 -5.95 19.96
CA ALA A 965 -5.04 -7.10 20.53
C ALA A 965 -5.81 -7.78 21.70
N ASN A 966 -7.11 -8.03 21.50
CA ASN A 966 -7.94 -8.73 22.48
C ASN A 966 -7.61 -10.22 22.47
N MET A 967 -7.41 -10.78 23.66
CA MET A 967 -7.14 -12.20 23.91
C MET A 967 -8.05 -12.70 25.04
N LEU A 968 -8.76 -13.82 24.82
CA LEU A 968 -9.47 -14.52 25.88
C LEU A 968 -8.77 -15.86 26.13
N VAL A 969 -8.43 -16.15 27.37
CA VAL A 969 -7.79 -17.40 27.77
C VAL A 969 -8.77 -18.21 28.61
N TYR A 970 -9.35 -19.24 28.02
CA TYR A 970 -10.20 -20.21 28.71
C TYR A 970 -9.34 -21.35 29.24
N ARG A 971 -9.43 -21.62 30.53
CA ARG A 971 -8.54 -22.56 31.22
C ARG A 971 -9.32 -23.54 32.09
N ARG A 972 -9.04 -24.83 31.94
CA ARG A 972 -9.51 -25.87 32.87
C ARG A 972 -8.86 -25.69 34.26
N PRO A 973 -9.49 -26.13 35.35
CA PRO A 973 -8.87 -26.05 36.67
C PRO A 973 -7.56 -26.83 36.71
N ASP A 974 -6.51 -26.21 37.26
CA ASP A 974 -5.15 -26.76 37.37
C ASP A 974 -4.66 -27.45 36.09
N ALA A 975 -4.74 -26.73 34.96
CA ALA A 975 -4.60 -27.27 33.61
C ALA A 975 -3.29 -28.03 33.35
N PHE A 976 -2.21 -27.72 34.09
CA PHE A 976 -0.89 -28.35 33.95
C PHE A 976 -0.26 -28.79 35.30
N GLY A 977 -1.01 -28.75 36.41
CA GLY A 977 -0.54 -29.23 37.72
C GLY A 977 0.42 -28.28 38.47
N ILE A 978 0.50 -27.01 38.07
CA ILE A 978 1.52 -26.06 38.58
C ILE A 978 0.94 -24.73 39.09
N ASP A 979 -0.37 -24.66 39.34
CA ASP A 979 -1.03 -23.43 39.82
C ASP A 979 -0.52 -22.99 41.19
N THR A 980 -0.20 -23.95 42.05
CA THR A 980 0.25 -23.72 43.44
C THR A 980 1.77 -23.54 43.55
N VAL A 981 2.52 -23.76 42.47
CA VAL A 981 3.99 -23.73 42.50
C VAL A 981 4.52 -22.30 42.66
N GLN A 982 5.41 -22.12 43.65
CA GLN A 982 6.09 -20.85 43.94
C GLN A 982 7.46 -20.85 43.28
N ARG A 983 7.58 -20.21 42.11
CA ARG A 983 8.81 -20.22 41.30
C ARG A 983 10.01 -19.58 42.00
N ALA A 984 9.80 -18.63 42.92
CA ALA A 984 10.88 -18.01 43.70
C ALA A 984 11.59 -18.98 44.65
N LYS A 985 10.95 -20.10 45.00
CA LYS A 985 11.50 -21.14 45.88
C LYS A 985 12.20 -22.28 45.13
N LEU A 986 12.19 -22.24 43.79
CA LEU A 986 12.91 -23.23 42.98
C LEU A 986 14.41 -22.89 42.92
N PRO A 987 15.29 -23.89 42.80
CA PRO A 987 16.71 -23.66 42.57
C PRO A 987 16.96 -22.79 41.32
N PRO A 988 18.00 -21.93 41.31
CA PRO A 988 18.30 -21.05 40.18
C PRO A 988 18.45 -21.84 38.87
N GLY A 989 17.67 -21.46 37.85
CA GLY A 989 17.72 -22.10 36.52
C GLY A 989 16.86 -23.37 36.36
N GLN A 990 16.15 -23.82 37.40
CA GLN A 990 15.26 -24.98 37.31
C GLN A 990 13.80 -24.53 37.02
N GLU A 991 13.26 -24.92 35.87
CA GLU A 991 11.84 -24.68 35.53
C GLU A 991 10.92 -25.74 36.18
N PRO A 992 9.67 -25.38 36.55
CA PRO A 992 8.72 -26.32 37.14
C PRO A 992 8.36 -27.43 36.15
N GLN A 993 8.41 -28.68 36.62
CA GLN A 993 8.02 -29.83 35.81
C GLN A 993 6.52 -29.82 35.55
N LEU A 994 6.15 -29.77 34.27
CA LEU A 994 4.76 -29.87 33.84
C LEU A 994 4.29 -31.32 33.97
N VAL A 995 3.08 -31.52 34.51
CA VAL A 995 2.46 -32.84 34.53
C VAL A 995 2.12 -33.21 33.08
N LYS A 996 2.83 -34.21 32.54
CA LYS A 996 2.54 -34.75 31.21
C LYS A 996 1.19 -35.46 31.23
N PRO A 997 0.38 -35.37 30.15
CA PRO A 997 -0.81 -36.20 30.04
C PRO A 997 -0.39 -37.67 30.09
N VAL A 998 -0.97 -38.44 31.02
CA VAL A 998 -0.84 -39.89 31.04
C VAL A 998 -1.59 -40.41 29.82
N ASP A 999 -0.90 -41.13 28.94
CA ASP A 999 -1.54 -41.91 27.89
C ASP A 999 -2.36 -43.01 28.59
N GLU A 1000 -3.69 -42.98 28.42
CA GLU A 1000 -4.60 -44.01 28.95
C GLU A 1000 -4.45 -45.32 28.16
N GLU A 1001 -3.26 -45.92 28.16
CA GLU A 1001 -3.01 -47.28 27.70
C GLU A 1001 -1.93 -47.92 28.61
N GLY A 1002 -2.35 -48.42 29.78
CA GLY A 1002 -1.46 -49.15 30.67
C GLY A 1002 -2.09 -49.51 32.01
N GLN A 1003 -2.35 -50.80 32.21
CA GLN A 1003 -2.89 -51.40 33.42
C GLN A 1003 -2.16 -50.96 34.71
N GLY A 1004 -2.93 -50.56 35.71
CA GLY A 1004 -2.49 -50.37 37.09
C GLY A 1004 -3.70 -50.32 38.02
N GLU A 1005 -3.94 -51.42 38.73
CA GLU A 1005 -4.92 -51.49 39.82
C GLU A 1005 -4.50 -50.52 40.93
N GLY A 1006 -5.25 -49.44 41.08
CA GLY A 1006 -5.10 -48.45 42.15
C GLY A 1006 -6.30 -47.53 42.16
N GLU A 1007 -7.11 -47.61 43.21
CA GLU A 1007 -8.29 -46.79 43.43
C GLU A 1007 -7.95 -45.28 43.34
N GLY A 1008 -8.34 -44.63 42.26
CA GLY A 1008 -8.11 -43.20 42.04
C GLY A 1008 -9.14 -42.63 41.06
N ALA A 1009 -10.12 -41.92 41.60
CA ALA A 1009 -11.28 -41.36 40.90
C ALA A 1009 -11.01 -40.84 39.48
N GLU A 1010 -11.78 -41.31 38.49
CA GLU A 1010 -11.97 -40.65 37.19
C GLU A 1010 -12.29 -39.17 37.44
N LYS A 1011 -11.34 -38.27 37.19
CA LYS A 1011 -11.59 -36.82 37.26
C LYS A 1011 -12.54 -36.42 36.13
N ARG A 1012 -13.85 -36.45 36.41
CA ARG A 1012 -14.92 -36.02 35.51
C ARG A 1012 -14.65 -34.60 34.98
N ASP A 1013 -14.91 -34.38 33.69
CA ASP A 1013 -14.71 -33.10 33.02
C ASP A 1013 -15.67 -32.01 33.57
N VAL A 1014 -15.11 -30.93 34.15
CA VAL A 1014 -15.84 -29.78 34.73
C VAL A 1014 -15.81 -28.52 33.84
N GLY A 1015 -15.24 -28.62 32.64
CA GLY A 1015 -15.06 -27.53 31.69
C GLY A 1015 -14.02 -26.48 32.11
N ALA A 1016 -14.22 -25.23 31.67
CA ALA A 1016 -13.38 -24.08 31.99
C ALA A 1016 -13.66 -23.61 33.41
N ALA A 1017 -12.62 -23.49 34.25
CA ALA A 1017 -12.72 -22.82 35.54
C ALA A 1017 -12.57 -21.31 35.41
N GLN A 1018 -11.70 -20.86 34.50
CA GLN A 1018 -11.36 -19.45 34.35
C GLN A 1018 -11.49 -19.01 32.88
N CYS A 1019 -11.92 -17.77 32.68
CA CYS A 1019 -11.75 -17.05 31.43
C CYS A 1019 -11.09 -15.70 31.72
N ILE A 1020 -9.84 -15.54 31.31
CA ILE A 1020 -9.06 -14.31 31.51
C ILE A 1020 -9.11 -13.49 30.22
N TRP A 1021 -9.74 -12.32 30.25
CA TRP A 1021 -9.82 -11.42 29.10
C TRP A 1021 -8.76 -10.32 29.19
N LEU A 1022 -7.75 -10.42 28.33
CA LEU A 1022 -6.69 -9.44 28.15
C LEU A 1022 -6.93 -8.56 26.91
N ALA A 1023 -6.47 -7.32 26.97
CA ALA A 1023 -6.37 -6.41 25.83
C ALA A 1023 -5.01 -5.71 25.86
N ARG A 1024 -4.64 -5.02 24.77
CA ARG A 1024 -3.33 -4.36 24.64
C ARG A 1024 -2.13 -5.31 24.74
N VAL A 1025 -2.36 -6.60 24.51
CA VAL A 1025 -1.29 -7.59 24.50
C VAL A 1025 -0.30 -7.22 23.41
N ARG A 1026 0.99 -7.29 23.70
CA ARG A 1026 2.09 -7.12 22.76
C ARG A 1026 2.86 -8.42 22.61
N PRO A 1027 3.65 -8.58 21.53
CA PRO A 1027 4.45 -9.79 21.34
C PRO A 1027 5.45 -10.02 22.49
N GLU A 1028 6.03 -8.94 23.02
CA GLU A 1028 6.93 -8.94 24.19
C GLU A 1028 6.27 -9.45 25.49
N ASP A 1029 4.94 -9.39 25.59
CA ASP A 1029 4.20 -9.90 26.74
C ASP A 1029 3.96 -11.42 26.66
N CYS A 1030 4.14 -12.04 25.49
CA CYS A 1030 3.72 -13.42 25.23
C CYS A 1030 4.47 -14.45 26.09
N GLU A 1031 5.77 -14.24 26.37
CA GLU A 1031 6.53 -15.11 27.28
C GLU A 1031 5.90 -15.17 28.68
N ASN A 1032 5.57 -14.00 29.22
CA ASN A 1032 4.97 -13.86 30.54
C ASN A 1032 3.53 -14.36 30.57
N ILE A 1033 2.77 -14.13 29.49
CA ILE A 1033 1.42 -14.70 29.33
C ILE A 1033 1.48 -16.23 29.31
N VAL A 1034 2.45 -16.84 28.62
CA VAL A 1034 2.61 -18.30 28.65
C VAL A 1034 2.98 -18.77 30.05
N ARG A 1035 4.06 -18.22 30.63
CA ARG A 1035 4.61 -18.67 31.92
C ARG A 1035 3.65 -18.57 33.10
N TYR A 1036 2.85 -17.51 33.16
CA TYR A 1036 2.04 -17.19 34.33
C TYR A 1036 0.54 -17.27 34.05
N THR A 1037 0.06 -16.76 32.92
CA THR A 1037 -1.38 -16.72 32.61
C THR A 1037 -1.91 -18.05 32.07
N ILE A 1038 -1.28 -18.62 31.05
CA ILE A 1038 -1.69 -19.89 30.45
C ILE A 1038 -1.35 -21.05 31.39
N LEU A 1039 -0.13 -21.06 31.93
CA LEU A 1039 0.35 -22.17 32.74
C LEU A 1039 -0.21 -22.17 34.18
N GLN A 1040 -0.27 -21.01 34.86
CA GLN A 1040 -0.60 -20.91 36.30
C GLN A 1040 -1.89 -20.13 36.62
N GLY A 1041 -2.61 -19.62 35.61
CA GLY A 1041 -3.83 -18.84 35.82
C GLY A 1041 -3.63 -17.47 36.51
N LYS A 1042 -2.40 -16.94 36.54
CA LYS A 1042 -2.05 -15.64 37.15
C LYS A 1042 -1.97 -14.53 36.11
N VAL A 1043 -2.21 -13.28 36.52
CA VAL A 1043 -2.16 -12.12 35.62
C VAL A 1043 -0.95 -11.23 35.95
N VAL A 1044 -0.12 -10.94 34.95
CA VAL A 1044 1.12 -10.17 35.13
C VAL A 1044 0.86 -8.66 35.20
N LYS A 1045 0.30 -8.08 34.13
CA LYS A 1045 0.06 -6.63 34.01
C LYS A 1045 -1.40 -6.28 34.18
N ALA A 1046 -1.99 -6.67 35.32
CA ALA A 1046 -3.42 -6.56 35.55
C ALA A 1046 -3.97 -5.13 35.31
N ASP A 1047 -3.30 -4.10 35.82
CA ASP A 1047 -3.76 -2.70 35.66
C ASP A 1047 -3.75 -2.20 34.21
N LYS A 1048 -2.89 -2.78 33.36
CA LYS A 1048 -2.68 -2.33 31.98
C LYS A 1048 -3.36 -3.18 30.93
N GLN A 1049 -3.56 -4.47 31.19
CA GLN A 1049 -4.02 -5.45 30.21
C GLN A 1049 -5.33 -6.15 30.59
N LEU A 1050 -5.64 -6.29 31.89
CA LEU A 1050 -6.84 -7.01 32.32
C LEU A 1050 -8.08 -6.19 31.97
N ARG A 1051 -8.92 -6.76 31.12
CA ARG A 1051 -10.21 -6.18 30.75
C ARG A 1051 -11.34 -6.74 31.61
N GLY A 1052 -11.25 -8.02 31.95
CA GLY A 1052 -12.14 -8.69 32.87
C GLY A 1052 -12.13 -10.20 32.69
N GLY A 1053 -13.19 -10.88 33.14
CA GLY A 1053 -13.28 -12.34 33.07
C GLY A 1053 -14.16 -12.92 34.16
N PHE A 1054 -14.07 -14.25 34.32
CA PHE A 1054 -14.67 -14.98 35.43
C PHE A 1054 -13.72 -16.03 35.99
N ASP A 1055 -13.93 -16.34 37.26
CA ASP A 1055 -13.34 -17.48 37.96
C ASP A 1055 -14.47 -18.24 38.68
N ARG A 1056 -14.87 -19.39 38.12
CA ARG A 1056 -15.94 -20.26 38.64
C ARG A 1056 -15.54 -20.94 39.94
N ALA A 1057 -14.24 -21.14 40.20
CA ALA A 1057 -13.78 -21.72 41.46
C ALA A 1057 -14.00 -20.76 42.63
N LYS A 1058 -13.88 -19.46 42.38
CA LYS A 1058 -14.09 -18.39 43.36
C LYS A 1058 -15.50 -17.78 43.33
N GLY A 1059 -16.30 -18.07 42.31
CA GLY A 1059 -17.63 -17.47 42.12
C GLY A 1059 -17.60 -15.97 41.79
N VAL A 1060 -16.51 -15.47 41.20
CA VAL A 1060 -16.28 -14.03 40.96
C VAL A 1060 -16.18 -13.70 39.47
N MET A 1061 -16.71 -12.54 39.09
CA MET A 1061 -16.74 -12.03 37.71
C MET A 1061 -16.57 -10.49 37.69
N SER A 1062 -16.33 -9.91 36.51
CA SER A 1062 -15.92 -8.50 36.40
C SER A 1062 -16.50 -7.73 35.20
N TRP A 1063 -17.74 -8.03 34.82
CA TRP A 1063 -18.44 -7.34 33.73
C TRP A 1063 -19.62 -6.51 34.23
#